data_AF-A0A6G7WZS2-F1
#
_entry.id   AF-A0A6G7WZS2-F1
#
_cell.length_a   1.000
_cell.length_b   1.000
_cell.length_c   1.000
_cell.angle_alpha   90.00
_cell.angle_beta   90.00
_cell.angle_gamma   90.00
#
_symmetry.space_group_name_H-M   'P 1'
#
loop_
_entity.id
_entity.type
_entity.pdbx_description
1 polymer ?
#
loop_
_entity_poly.entity_id
_entity_poly.type
_entity_poly.pdbx_seq_one_letter_code
_entity_poly.pdbx_strand_id
1 'polypeptide(L)'
;MISGVTFYDVEVFKHGWSIVFKNQRGQYKTFISKHTDVSVGLKVKEWLTRNNIWLCGFNSKHYDDHILHAITLGFSNEEIKELNDFIINDRQQAWLWYKFPKGEYKCFDSFDSRDDLMLSLSLKAIEGNLGMKILESSVPFDIDRPLTDKEWEENIEYNKFDVDATERVFMERQDYLQTKIMLGEMSGIDERNALSMTNAKLVAAYLVGRYAKPLTWSDETVYSRPQNIEVVNDEVNDFFSEVDPEYKSYRNVLIGDIEHRIAWGGLHGALPNFHMTLDDDSIIINADGLQFYPSMMNEYEFLSRAVKSPELFEQSCNDRVYYKSIGDTAKQKPLKLVNNTTYGASKNQYNALYDPRMANSVCITGQLLLIDLIEKLEMKIKSFKLIQSNTDGIMFKYSKKDNDAVYEVFDEWQKRTRITLEYDLIKSVHQKDVNNYMVEMDNGKIKTKGGYLATYGGRTLENGSLVIVSKAIVDYFIKGISPEVTINQCNDPLDFQMIAKAGGTYDQVMWESHNGMVEVNRVNRVYASKDHKDGTLYKIKHEAMRKDKIASLPERCLIDNNNEVTIDQIDKEFYINMATKRIHDFIGKGESELGKELQQIVKRKTYKKLDDEVRVFNKGDIISDEWNEAQDITKKKYDDFIAKGEEEDIVVSKTEVQGIVSKIFEIRKILSRVQWEKDGTNTNQEYNYITEAQYKKHFESAIEQVGLDFVFNPIETNFVQNITSKQHLTEVKVEAKLIDTDTNEERLYYAFGQGADMGDKGIYKALTGALKYFISTNFLINDNNDPEADEPLPKPKKTAYVAPSKRDEIKEEIMETEELATAENKRIIKDLRDQLKETGEHNDLVKEINSIMKSKPTNNVAIELIMRLEDEIDEI
;
A
#
# COMPACT_ATOMS: atom_id res chain seq x y z
N MET A 1 0.20 -4.43 -28.59
CA MET A 1 -1.00 -3.93 -27.91
C MET A 1 -2.08 -4.97 -28.12
N ILE A 2 -2.73 -5.42 -27.06
CA ILE A 2 -3.74 -6.49 -27.14
C ILE A 2 -4.87 -6.00 -28.04
N SER A 3 -5.20 -6.74 -29.10
CA SER A 3 -6.13 -6.28 -30.14
C SER A 3 -7.54 -6.87 -29.97
N GLY A 4 -8.56 -6.16 -30.44
CA GLY A 4 -9.94 -6.66 -30.47
C GLY A 4 -10.70 -6.49 -29.15
N VAL A 5 -10.16 -5.68 -28.23
CA VAL A 5 -10.81 -5.33 -26.97
C VAL A 5 -11.84 -4.21 -27.20
N THR A 6 -12.96 -4.29 -26.49
CA THR A 6 -13.97 -3.22 -26.43
C THR A 6 -14.15 -2.79 -24.97
N PHE A 7 -14.00 -1.49 -24.72
CA PHE A 7 -14.18 -0.90 -23.40
C PHE A 7 -15.66 -0.65 -23.14
N TYR A 8 -16.10 -0.81 -21.90
CA TYR A 8 -17.51 -0.61 -21.57
C TYR A 8 -17.74 -0.22 -20.12
N ASP A 9 -18.89 0.43 -19.90
CA ASP A 9 -19.38 0.87 -18.61
C ASP A 9 -20.93 0.95 -18.64
N VAL A 10 -21.59 0.70 -17.51
CA VAL A 10 -23.04 0.59 -17.39
C VAL A 10 -23.60 1.55 -16.34
N GLU A 11 -24.63 2.31 -16.73
CA GLU A 11 -25.38 3.17 -15.81
C GLU A 11 -26.82 2.68 -15.60
N VAL A 12 -27.24 2.59 -14.33
CA VAL A 12 -28.56 2.08 -13.94
C VAL A 12 -29.34 3.13 -13.14
N PHE A 13 -30.50 3.51 -13.68
CA PHE A 13 -31.50 4.36 -13.02
C PHE A 13 -32.75 3.55 -12.68
N LYS A 14 -33.63 4.11 -11.85
CA LYS A 14 -34.85 3.42 -11.42
C LYS A 14 -35.75 2.98 -12.59
N HIS A 15 -35.79 3.77 -13.66
CA HIS A 15 -36.71 3.53 -14.77
C HIS A 15 -36.02 3.27 -16.11
N GLY A 16 -34.70 3.09 -16.13
CA GLY A 16 -33.93 2.89 -17.35
C GLY A 16 -32.47 2.61 -17.08
N TRP A 17 -31.76 2.20 -18.11
CA TRP A 17 -30.32 1.97 -18.05
C TRP A 17 -29.68 2.35 -19.38
N SER A 18 -28.37 2.62 -19.35
CA SER A 18 -27.56 2.80 -20.55
C SER A 18 -26.26 2.02 -20.44
N ILE A 19 -25.79 1.51 -21.58
CA ILE A 19 -24.47 0.91 -21.70
C ILE A 19 -23.73 1.60 -22.84
N VAL A 20 -22.50 2.03 -22.59
CA VAL A 20 -21.61 2.55 -23.62
C VAL A 20 -20.52 1.52 -23.88
N PHE A 21 -20.24 1.30 -25.15
CA PHE A 21 -19.11 0.51 -25.63
C PHE A 21 -18.21 1.40 -26.48
N LYS A 22 -16.89 1.24 -26.37
CA LYS A 22 -15.89 1.86 -27.24
C LYS A 22 -14.92 0.82 -27.76
N ASN A 23 -14.78 0.70 -29.08
CA ASN A 23 -13.74 -0.15 -29.65
C ASN A 23 -12.39 0.59 -29.71
N GLN A 24 -11.30 -0.15 -29.92
CA GLN A 24 -9.95 0.42 -30.06
C GLN A 24 -9.74 1.34 -31.28
N ARG A 25 -10.74 1.47 -32.16
CA ARG A 25 -10.74 2.47 -33.25
C ARG A 25 -11.38 3.80 -32.83
N GLY A 26 -11.76 3.93 -31.55
CA GLY A 26 -12.42 5.11 -31.01
C GLY A 26 -13.90 5.23 -31.37
N GLN A 27 -14.53 4.17 -31.87
CA GLN A 27 -15.95 4.20 -32.24
C GLN A 27 -16.82 3.78 -31.05
N TYR A 28 -17.76 4.65 -30.68
CA TYR A 28 -18.72 4.38 -29.63
C TYR A 28 -19.96 3.67 -30.17
N LYS A 29 -20.53 2.81 -29.32
CA LYS A 29 -21.86 2.24 -29.50
C LYS A 29 -22.60 2.31 -28.17
N THR A 30 -23.77 2.95 -28.17
CA THR A 30 -24.58 3.13 -26.98
C THR A 30 -25.90 2.37 -27.12
N PHE A 31 -26.32 1.69 -26.06
CA PHE A 31 -27.65 1.13 -25.92
C PHE A 31 -28.34 1.81 -24.75
N ILE A 32 -29.61 2.16 -24.93
CA ILE A 32 -30.41 2.86 -23.91
C ILE A 32 -31.76 2.15 -23.82
N SER A 33 -32.17 1.80 -22.60
CA SER A 33 -33.54 1.37 -22.31
C SER A 33 -34.25 2.49 -21.56
N LYS A 34 -35.12 3.24 -22.26
CA LYS A 34 -35.77 4.42 -21.69
C LYS A 34 -36.98 4.12 -20.81
N HIS A 35 -37.80 3.08 -21.07
CA HIS A 35 -38.85 2.48 -20.20
C HIS A 35 -39.46 1.24 -20.88
N THR A 36 -39.85 0.19 -20.13
CA THR A 36 -40.65 -1.00 -20.58
C THR A 36 -40.16 -1.77 -21.82
N ASP A 37 -39.12 -1.32 -22.51
CA ASP A 37 -38.60 -1.92 -23.72
C ASP A 37 -37.55 -2.99 -23.39
N VAL A 38 -38.04 -4.17 -22.99
CA VAL A 38 -37.21 -5.36 -22.77
C VAL A 38 -36.49 -5.83 -24.06
N SER A 39 -36.90 -5.35 -25.24
CA SER A 39 -36.29 -5.78 -26.51
C SER A 39 -34.86 -5.25 -26.69
N VAL A 40 -34.47 -4.19 -25.97
CA VAL A 40 -33.12 -3.62 -26.03
C VAL A 40 -32.09 -4.63 -25.52
N GLY A 41 -32.38 -5.34 -24.42
CA GLY A 41 -31.48 -6.36 -23.88
C GLY A 41 -31.21 -7.52 -24.85
N LEU A 42 -32.22 -7.93 -25.62
CA LEU A 42 -32.07 -8.94 -26.68
C LEU A 42 -31.18 -8.43 -27.83
N LYS A 43 -31.32 -7.16 -28.22
CA LYS A 43 -30.45 -6.53 -29.23
C LYS A 43 -29.00 -6.44 -28.74
N VAL A 44 -28.78 -6.16 -27.47
CA VAL A 44 -27.44 -6.18 -26.84
C VAL A 44 -26.84 -7.58 -26.92
N LYS A 45 -27.58 -8.62 -26.50
CA LYS A 45 -27.14 -10.03 -26.58
C LYS A 45 -26.82 -10.45 -28.02
N GLU A 46 -27.70 -10.13 -28.96
CA GLU A 46 -27.50 -10.43 -30.38
C GLU A 46 -26.24 -9.73 -30.94
N TRP A 47 -25.99 -8.49 -30.54
CA TRP A 47 -24.79 -7.76 -30.95
C TRP A 47 -23.51 -8.34 -30.34
N LEU A 48 -23.48 -8.63 -29.03
CA LEU A 48 -22.32 -9.22 -28.36
C LEU A 48 -21.94 -10.57 -28.97
N THR A 49 -22.94 -11.45 -29.14
CA THR A 49 -22.74 -12.82 -29.64
C THR A 49 -22.33 -12.86 -31.11
N ARG A 50 -22.97 -12.06 -31.99
CA ARG A 50 -22.62 -12.04 -33.42
C ARG A 50 -21.23 -11.51 -33.72
N ASN A 51 -20.73 -10.61 -32.89
CA ASN A 51 -19.44 -9.95 -33.12
C ASN A 51 -18.30 -10.55 -32.28
N ASN A 52 -18.58 -11.57 -31.44
CA ASN A 52 -17.61 -12.19 -30.53
C ASN A 52 -16.80 -11.16 -29.71
N ILE A 53 -17.51 -10.17 -29.18
CA ILE A 53 -16.91 -9.01 -28.49
C ILE A 53 -16.20 -9.46 -27.21
N TRP A 54 -14.95 -9.03 -27.05
CA TRP A 54 -14.17 -9.20 -25.83
C TRP A 54 -14.15 -7.89 -25.04
N LEU A 55 -14.73 -7.91 -23.84
CA LEU A 55 -14.97 -6.71 -23.06
C LEU A 55 -13.89 -6.44 -22.01
N CYS A 56 -13.57 -5.15 -21.81
CA CYS A 56 -12.73 -4.66 -20.73
C CYS A 56 -13.48 -3.55 -19.99
N GLY A 57 -13.77 -3.77 -18.70
CA GLY A 57 -14.39 -2.76 -17.83
C GLY A 57 -13.49 -2.40 -16.66
N PHE A 58 -13.95 -1.51 -15.78
CA PHE A 58 -13.29 -1.18 -14.52
C PHE A 58 -14.19 -1.54 -13.35
N ASN A 59 -13.75 -2.46 -12.49
CA ASN A 59 -14.60 -3.09 -11.46
C ASN A 59 -15.77 -3.93 -12.03
N SER A 60 -15.70 -4.28 -13.31
CA SER A 60 -16.80 -4.95 -14.01
C SER A 60 -17.12 -6.32 -13.45
N LYS A 61 -16.13 -7.09 -12.95
CA LYS A 61 -16.37 -8.42 -12.37
C LYS A 61 -17.26 -8.41 -11.14
N HIS A 62 -17.29 -7.28 -10.44
CA HIS A 62 -18.07 -7.12 -9.22
C HIS A 62 -19.39 -6.39 -9.45
N TYR A 63 -19.58 -5.77 -10.62
CA TYR A 63 -20.76 -4.97 -10.93
C TYR A 63 -21.23 -5.13 -12.39
N ASP A 64 -20.58 -4.48 -13.35
CA ASP A 64 -21.06 -4.35 -14.74
C ASP A 64 -21.32 -5.68 -15.44
N ASP A 65 -20.46 -6.69 -15.24
CA ASP A 65 -20.62 -8.02 -15.82
C ASP A 65 -21.97 -8.63 -15.40
N HIS A 66 -22.41 -8.40 -14.16
CA HIS A 66 -23.65 -8.95 -13.62
C HIS A 66 -24.87 -8.18 -14.12
N ILE A 67 -24.78 -6.85 -14.19
CA ILE A 67 -25.83 -6.01 -14.77
C ILE A 67 -26.00 -6.33 -16.26
N LEU A 68 -24.90 -6.39 -17.02
CA LEU A 68 -24.92 -6.77 -18.43
C LEU A 68 -25.43 -8.19 -18.62
N HIS A 69 -25.07 -9.13 -17.75
CA HIS A 69 -25.62 -10.48 -17.77
C HIS A 69 -27.14 -10.46 -17.63
N ALA A 70 -27.69 -9.77 -16.62
CA ALA A 70 -29.14 -9.62 -16.45
C ALA A 70 -29.81 -8.97 -17.67
N ILE A 71 -29.21 -7.92 -18.24
CA ILE A 71 -29.70 -7.28 -19.48
C ILE A 71 -29.77 -8.30 -20.63
N THR A 72 -28.75 -9.14 -20.81
CA THR A 72 -28.73 -10.17 -21.86
C THR A 72 -29.72 -11.31 -21.65
N LEU A 73 -30.18 -11.51 -20.40
CA LEU A 73 -31.24 -12.46 -20.07
C LEU A 73 -32.64 -11.88 -20.26
N GLY A 74 -32.75 -10.57 -20.54
CA GLY A 74 -34.03 -9.90 -20.81
C GLY A 74 -34.80 -9.53 -19.55
N PHE A 75 -34.12 -9.35 -18.41
CA PHE A 75 -34.74 -8.80 -17.20
C PHE A 75 -35.30 -7.40 -17.45
N SER A 76 -36.39 -7.06 -16.75
CA SER A 76 -37.01 -5.73 -16.81
C SER A 76 -36.13 -4.66 -16.15
N ASN A 77 -36.40 -3.37 -16.43
CA ASN A 77 -35.63 -2.27 -15.85
C ASN A 77 -35.76 -2.25 -14.32
N GLU A 78 -36.93 -2.60 -13.80
CA GLU A 78 -37.21 -2.70 -12.36
C GLU A 78 -36.39 -3.82 -11.71
N GLU A 79 -36.24 -4.96 -12.39
CA GLU A 79 -35.42 -6.08 -11.92
C GLU A 79 -33.93 -5.79 -12.01
N ILE A 80 -33.49 -5.06 -13.05
CA ILE A 80 -32.12 -4.59 -13.16
C ILE A 80 -31.80 -3.59 -12.05
N LYS A 81 -32.73 -2.68 -11.72
CA LYS A 81 -32.59 -1.78 -10.59
C LYS A 81 -32.55 -2.53 -9.25
N GLU A 82 -33.39 -3.56 -9.08
CA GLU A 82 -33.36 -4.43 -7.91
C GLU A 82 -32.00 -5.11 -7.75
N LEU A 83 -31.42 -5.64 -8.83
CA LEU A 83 -30.06 -6.21 -8.81
C LEU A 83 -29.01 -5.14 -8.49
N ASN A 84 -29.10 -3.96 -9.09
CA ASN A 84 -28.22 -2.83 -8.78
C ASN A 84 -28.23 -2.51 -7.28
N ASP A 85 -29.43 -2.36 -6.69
CA ASP A 85 -29.57 -2.00 -5.28
C ASP A 85 -29.11 -3.13 -4.35
N PHE A 86 -29.33 -4.38 -4.75
CA PHE A 86 -28.78 -5.55 -4.05
C PHE A 86 -27.23 -5.53 -4.00
N ILE A 87 -26.58 -5.09 -5.08
CA ILE A 87 -25.11 -5.01 -5.12
C ILE A 87 -24.60 -3.76 -4.36
N ILE A 88 -25.18 -2.60 -4.62
CA ILE A 88 -24.65 -1.30 -4.16
C ILE A 88 -25.14 -0.93 -2.76
N ASN A 89 -26.46 -1.04 -2.52
CA ASN A 89 -27.07 -0.61 -1.26
C ASN A 89 -26.98 -1.72 -0.21
N ASP A 90 -27.35 -2.96 -0.58
CA ASP A 90 -27.34 -4.10 0.34
C ASP A 90 -25.92 -4.71 0.49
N ARG A 91 -24.96 -4.28 -0.33
CA ARG A 91 -23.56 -4.73 -0.35
C ARG A 91 -23.42 -6.25 -0.51
N GLN A 92 -24.31 -6.86 -1.30
CA GLN A 92 -24.31 -8.30 -1.53
C GLN A 92 -23.55 -8.69 -2.80
N GLN A 93 -23.10 -9.95 -2.82
CA GLN A 93 -22.47 -10.53 -4.01
C GLN A 93 -23.54 -10.81 -5.06
N ALA A 94 -23.41 -10.24 -6.25
CA ALA A 94 -24.43 -10.31 -7.30
C ALA A 94 -24.91 -11.74 -7.63
N TRP A 95 -24.01 -12.74 -7.61
CA TRP A 95 -24.38 -14.14 -7.89
C TRP A 95 -25.28 -14.79 -6.82
N LEU A 96 -25.48 -14.14 -5.67
CA LEU A 96 -26.44 -14.56 -4.64
C LEU A 96 -27.86 -14.03 -4.90
N TRP A 97 -28.04 -13.17 -5.90
CA TRP A 97 -29.34 -12.63 -6.23
C TRP A 97 -30.29 -13.74 -6.69
N TYR A 98 -31.41 -13.89 -5.98
CA TYR A 98 -32.30 -15.06 -6.07
C TYR A 98 -32.97 -15.25 -7.44
N LYS A 99 -33.03 -14.20 -8.26
CA LYS A 99 -33.63 -14.26 -9.60
C LYS A 99 -32.68 -14.79 -10.67
N PHE A 100 -31.37 -14.87 -10.42
CA PHE A 100 -30.47 -15.42 -11.42
C PHE A 100 -30.80 -16.89 -11.73
N PRO A 101 -30.97 -17.26 -13.01
CA PRO A 101 -31.22 -18.64 -13.38
C PRO A 101 -30.03 -19.54 -13.01
N LYS A 102 -30.29 -20.65 -12.32
CA LYS A 102 -29.24 -21.60 -11.94
C LYS A 102 -28.63 -22.24 -13.19
N GLY A 103 -27.31 -22.16 -13.32
CA GLY A 103 -26.55 -22.80 -14.40
C GLY A 103 -26.51 -22.01 -15.71
N GLU A 104 -27.08 -20.80 -15.74
CA GLU A 104 -26.84 -19.87 -16.83
C GLU A 104 -25.56 -19.08 -16.59
N TYR A 105 -24.73 -19.00 -17.63
CA TYR A 105 -23.47 -18.26 -17.62
C TYR A 105 -23.59 -17.05 -18.55
N LYS A 106 -22.76 -16.03 -18.33
CA LYS A 106 -22.68 -14.87 -19.23
C LYS A 106 -22.37 -15.31 -20.67
N CYS A 107 -23.00 -14.62 -21.63
CA CYS A 107 -22.87 -14.94 -23.06
C CYS A 107 -21.73 -14.18 -23.76
N PHE A 108 -20.82 -13.60 -22.98
CA PHE A 108 -19.71 -12.76 -23.45
C PHE A 108 -18.47 -12.97 -22.59
N ASP A 109 -17.31 -12.74 -23.19
CA ASP A 109 -16.03 -12.77 -22.48
C ASP A 109 -15.68 -11.36 -22.00
N SER A 110 -15.19 -11.25 -20.77
CA SER A 110 -14.71 -9.99 -20.21
C SER A 110 -13.57 -10.21 -19.23
N PHE A 111 -12.74 -9.18 -19.06
CA PHE A 111 -11.76 -9.08 -17.99
C PHE A 111 -11.82 -7.69 -17.34
N ASP A 112 -11.32 -7.61 -16.11
CA ASP A 112 -11.41 -6.40 -15.31
C ASP A 112 -10.07 -5.67 -15.29
N SER A 113 -10.05 -4.44 -15.77
CA SER A 113 -8.86 -3.58 -15.74
C SER A 113 -8.47 -3.13 -14.33
N ARG A 114 -9.28 -3.45 -13.32
CA ARG A 114 -9.00 -3.21 -11.90
C ARG A 114 -8.29 -4.37 -11.19
N ASP A 115 -8.30 -5.58 -11.75
CA ASP A 115 -7.66 -6.75 -11.13
C ASP A 115 -6.23 -6.44 -10.67
N ASP A 116 -5.86 -6.88 -9.46
CA ASP A 116 -4.53 -6.69 -8.86
C ASP A 116 -4.11 -5.22 -8.63
N LEU A 117 -5.02 -4.24 -8.75
CA LEU A 117 -4.83 -2.89 -8.20
C LEU A 117 -5.26 -2.83 -6.73
N MET A 118 -4.87 -1.76 -6.03
CA MET A 118 -5.31 -1.51 -4.65
C MET A 118 -6.85 -1.46 -4.56
N LEU A 119 -7.44 -2.19 -3.62
CA LEU A 119 -8.90 -2.25 -3.44
C LEU A 119 -9.54 -0.89 -3.09
N SER A 120 -8.78 0.03 -2.53
CA SER A 120 -9.26 1.38 -2.25
C SER A 120 -9.24 2.29 -3.50
N LEU A 121 -8.61 1.89 -4.60
CA LEU A 121 -8.46 2.74 -5.78
C LEU A 121 -9.74 2.70 -6.65
N SER A 122 -10.36 3.87 -6.85
CA SER A 122 -11.52 4.06 -7.73
C SER A 122 -11.11 4.67 -9.07
N LEU A 123 -11.97 4.57 -10.09
CA LEU A 123 -11.72 5.15 -11.41
C LEU A 123 -11.49 6.68 -11.31
N LYS A 124 -12.33 7.38 -10.54
CA LYS A 124 -12.19 8.82 -10.27
C LYS A 124 -10.87 9.20 -9.61
N ALA A 125 -10.36 8.35 -8.72
CA ALA A 125 -9.05 8.57 -8.12
C ALA A 125 -7.92 8.39 -9.15
N ILE A 126 -8.04 7.40 -10.05
CA ILE A 126 -7.09 7.18 -11.15
C ILE A 126 -7.12 8.35 -12.14
N GLU A 127 -8.30 8.80 -12.55
CA GLU A 127 -8.48 9.99 -13.40
C GLU A 127 -7.73 11.18 -12.80
N GLY A 128 -7.99 11.46 -11.51
CA GLY A 128 -7.28 12.48 -10.75
C GLY A 128 -5.76 12.28 -10.79
N ASN A 129 -5.29 11.10 -10.38
CA ASN A 129 -3.89 10.75 -10.29
C ASN A 129 -3.14 10.90 -11.63
N LEU A 130 -3.77 10.51 -12.75
CA LEU A 130 -3.19 10.63 -14.09
C LEU A 130 -3.28 12.04 -14.68
N GLY A 131 -3.95 12.97 -14.00
CA GLY A 131 -4.13 14.34 -14.49
C GLY A 131 -5.30 14.50 -15.47
N MET A 132 -6.23 13.55 -15.51
CA MET A 132 -7.48 13.66 -16.27
C MET A 132 -8.50 14.51 -15.51
N LYS A 133 -9.55 14.97 -16.21
CA LYS A 133 -10.70 15.57 -15.52
C LYS A 133 -11.34 14.54 -14.59
N ILE A 134 -11.92 14.99 -13.49
CA ILE A 134 -12.70 14.15 -12.57
C ILE A 134 -14.16 14.52 -12.78
N LEU A 135 -14.85 13.74 -13.61
CA LEU A 135 -16.26 13.99 -13.93
C LEU A 135 -17.15 13.06 -13.10
N GLU A 136 -18.24 13.60 -12.57
CA GLU A 136 -19.33 12.88 -11.89
C GLU A 136 -20.62 13.11 -12.67
N SER A 137 -21.59 12.21 -12.51
CA SER A 137 -22.91 12.37 -13.14
C SER A 137 -23.61 13.63 -12.64
N SER A 138 -24.21 14.40 -13.56
CA SER A 138 -25.11 15.52 -13.23
C SER A 138 -26.49 15.06 -12.74
N VAL A 139 -26.82 13.77 -12.92
CA VAL A 139 -28.13 13.19 -12.64
C VAL A 139 -28.00 12.18 -11.50
N PRO A 140 -28.76 12.32 -10.40
CA PRO A 140 -28.78 11.34 -9.32
C PRO A 140 -29.29 9.96 -9.78
N PHE A 141 -28.58 8.89 -9.42
CA PHE A 141 -28.94 7.51 -9.79
C PHE A 141 -30.19 6.98 -9.08
N ASP A 142 -30.58 7.59 -7.97
CA ASP A 142 -31.77 7.27 -7.19
C ASP A 142 -33.02 8.06 -7.62
N ILE A 143 -32.93 8.85 -8.70
CA ILE A 143 -34.03 9.67 -9.19
C ILE A 143 -35.29 8.82 -9.44
N ASP A 144 -36.37 9.18 -8.73
CA ASP A 144 -37.65 8.46 -8.79
C ASP A 144 -38.57 8.99 -9.90
N ARG A 145 -38.01 9.14 -11.10
CA ARG A 145 -38.75 9.47 -12.32
C ARG A 145 -37.94 9.12 -13.57
N PRO A 146 -38.61 9.00 -14.73
CA PRO A 146 -37.96 9.05 -16.04
C PRO A 146 -36.92 10.18 -16.19
N LEU A 147 -35.78 9.87 -16.81
CA LEU A 147 -34.84 10.87 -17.30
C LEU A 147 -35.39 11.53 -18.56
N THR A 148 -35.22 12.85 -18.65
CA THR A 148 -35.47 13.63 -19.86
C THR A 148 -34.42 13.31 -20.94
N ASP A 149 -34.69 13.67 -22.19
CA ASP A 149 -33.72 13.44 -23.27
C ASP A 149 -32.39 14.16 -23.05
N LYS A 150 -32.42 15.36 -22.44
CA LYS A 150 -31.21 16.12 -22.08
C LYS A 150 -30.42 15.42 -20.97
N GLU A 151 -31.10 14.92 -19.93
CA GLU A 151 -30.46 14.15 -18.85
C GLU A 151 -29.84 12.86 -19.38
N TRP A 152 -30.48 12.20 -20.35
CA TRP A 152 -29.89 11.05 -21.04
C TRP A 152 -28.64 11.44 -21.83
N GLU A 153 -28.68 12.53 -22.59
CA GLU A 153 -27.52 13.03 -23.34
C GLU A 153 -26.34 13.33 -22.40
N GLU A 154 -26.58 14.06 -21.30
CA GLU A 154 -25.57 14.36 -20.28
C GLU A 154 -24.98 13.08 -19.66
N ASN A 155 -25.83 12.12 -19.27
CA ASN A 155 -25.38 10.87 -18.69
C ASN A 155 -24.56 10.01 -19.68
N ILE A 156 -24.92 10.02 -20.97
CA ILE A 156 -24.17 9.28 -21.99
C ILE A 156 -22.78 9.90 -22.20
N GLU A 157 -22.66 11.22 -22.19
CA GLU A 157 -21.35 11.87 -22.28
C GLU A 157 -20.49 11.60 -21.03
N TYR A 158 -21.11 11.57 -19.84
CA TYR A 158 -20.45 11.13 -18.61
C TYR A 158 -19.96 9.67 -18.72
N ASN A 159 -20.82 8.72 -19.09
CA ASN A 159 -20.43 7.31 -19.23
C ASN A 159 -19.34 7.12 -20.32
N LYS A 160 -19.42 7.84 -21.45
CA LYS A 160 -18.33 7.84 -22.46
C LYS A 160 -16.99 8.25 -21.85
N PHE A 161 -16.98 9.21 -20.92
CA PHE A 161 -15.77 9.62 -20.23
C PHE A 161 -15.22 8.50 -19.34
N ASP A 162 -16.08 7.73 -18.65
CA ASP A 162 -15.68 6.60 -17.82
C ASP A 162 -15.13 5.44 -18.67
N VAL A 163 -15.71 5.21 -19.85
CA VAL A 163 -15.17 4.30 -20.86
C VAL A 163 -13.79 4.75 -21.37
N ASP A 164 -13.59 6.06 -21.55
CA ASP A 164 -12.28 6.63 -21.95
C ASP A 164 -11.24 6.52 -20.84
N ALA A 165 -11.64 6.73 -19.59
CA ALA A 165 -10.79 6.52 -18.42
C ALA A 165 -10.42 5.04 -18.28
N THR A 166 -11.35 4.12 -18.52
CA THR A 166 -11.12 2.67 -18.55
C THR A 166 -10.12 2.29 -19.66
N GLU A 167 -10.27 2.84 -20.86
CA GLU A 167 -9.28 2.68 -21.94
C GLU A 167 -7.91 3.21 -21.49
N ARG A 168 -7.85 4.37 -20.81
CA ARG A 168 -6.59 4.91 -20.30
C ARG A 168 -5.94 3.96 -19.29
N VAL A 169 -6.70 3.36 -18.37
CA VAL A 169 -6.20 2.34 -17.44
C VAL A 169 -5.63 1.15 -18.22
N PHE A 170 -6.35 0.64 -19.21
CA PHE A 170 -5.88 -0.44 -20.07
C PHE A 170 -4.55 -0.10 -20.77
N MET A 171 -4.39 1.14 -21.24
CA MET A 171 -3.16 1.62 -21.88
C MET A 171 -1.99 1.70 -20.91
N GLU A 172 -2.19 2.23 -19.70
CA GLU A 172 -1.15 2.27 -18.65
C GLU A 172 -0.76 0.87 -18.16
N ARG A 173 -1.63 -0.12 -18.35
CA ARG A 173 -1.44 -1.51 -17.88
C ARG A 173 -1.04 -2.50 -18.97
N GLN A 174 -0.66 -2.06 -20.17
CA GLN A 174 -0.27 -2.96 -21.27
C GLN A 174 0.79 -3.98 -20.86
N ASP A 175 1.83 -3.55 -20.14
CA ASP A 175 2.89 -4.42 -19.65
C ASP A 175 2.37 -5.52 -18.71
N TYR A 176 1.44 -5.16 -17.81
CA TYR A 176 0.79 -6.10 -16.89
C TYR A 176 -0.06 -7.12 -17.66
N LEU A 177 -0.89 -6.65 -18.60
CA LEU A 177 -1.79 -7.52 -19.37
C LEU A 177 -1.00 -8.47 -20.28
N GLN A 178 0.02 -7.97 -20.97
CA GLN A 178 0.89 -8.80 -21.82
C GLN A 178 1.61 -9.88 -21.01
N THR A 179 2.09 -9.53 -19.80
CA THR A 179 2.74 -10.49 -18.89
C THR A 179 1.79 -11.64 -18.53
N LYS A 180 0.50 -11.35 -18.30
CA LYS A 180 -0.52 -12.38 -18.03
C LYS A 180 -0.78 -13.27 -19.24
N ILE A 181 -0.87 -12.70 -20.44
CA ILE A 181 -1.06 -13.49 -21.68
C ILE A 181 0.11 -14.46 -21.86
N MET A 182 1.35 -13.97 -21.76
CA MET A 182 2.55 -14.81 -21.90
C MET A 182 2.59 -15.93 -20.87
N LEU A 183 2.27 -15.65 -19.60
CA LEU A 183 2.19 -16.69 -18.57
C LEU A 183 1.04 -17.67 -18.84
N GLY A 184 -0.09 -17.19 -19.37
CA GLY A 184 -1.18 -18.02 -19.83
C GLY A 184 -0.74 -18.99 -20.92
N GLU A 185 -0.07 -18.50 -21.96
CA GLU A 185 0.48 -19.29 -23.06
C GLU A 185 1.43 -20.38 -22.55
N MET A 186 2.35 -20.03 -21.63
CA MET A 186 3.24 -21.00 -20.97
C MET A 186 2.48 -22.08 -20.17
N SER A 187 1.27 -21.77 -19.72
CA SER A 187 0.39 -22.68 -18.96
C SER A 187 -0.61 -23.44 -19.84
N GLY A 188 -0.60 -23.24 -21.17
CA GLY A 188 -1.65 -23.75 -22.07
C GLY A 188 -3.03 -23.13 -21.84
N ILE A 189 -3.08 -21.88 -21.35
CA ILE A 189 -4.29 -21.10 -21.09
C ILE A 189 -4.37 -19.98 -22.14
N ASP A 190 -5.49 -19.89 -22.85
CA ASP A 190 -5.72 -18.84 -23.83
C ASP A 190 -5.77 -17.43 -23.21
N GLU A 191 -5.53 -16.41 -24.02
CA GLU A 191 -5.46 -15.01 -23.62
C GLU A 191 -6.70 -14.52 -22.84
N ARG A 192 -7.92 -14.91 -23.26
CA ARG A 192 -9.16 -14.44 -22.64
C ARG A 192 -9.27 -14.99 -21.23
N ASN A 193 -9.00 -16.29 -21.07
CA ASN A 193 -8.97 -16.92 -19.76
C ASN A 193 -7.83 -16.41 -18.88
N ALA A 194 -6.63 -16.18 -19.43
CA ALA A 194 -5.50 -15.66 -18.67
C ALA A 194 -5.78 -14.25 -18.11
N LEU A 195 -6.36 -13.34 -18.91
CA LEU A 195 -6.72 -12.01 -18.45
C LEU A 195 -7.88 -12.01 -17.45
N SER A 196 -8.79 -13.00 -17.53
CA SER A 196 -9.92 -13.13 -16.59
C SER A 196 -9.50 -13.54 -15.17
N MET A 197 -8.27 -14.04 -14.97
CA MET A 197 -7.75 -14.47 -13.67
C MET A 197 -6.95 -13.36 -13.00
N THR A 198 -6.96 -13.26 -11.67
CA THR A 198 -5.97 -12.45 -10.94
C THR A 198 -4.57 -13.06 -11.11
N ASN A 199 -3.52 -12.27 -10.89
CA ASN A 199 -2.13 -12.75 -10.92
C ASN A 199 -1.93 -14.01 -10.06
N ALA A 200 -2.44 -13.98 -8.82
CA ALA A 200 -2.32 -15.11 -7.90
C ALA A 200 -3.03 -16.37 -8.41
N LYS A 201 -4.19 -16.22 -9.07
CA LYS A 201 -4.91 -17.36 -9.66
C LYS A 201 -4.21 -17.90 -10.91
N LEU A 202 -3.64 -17.02 -11.73
CA LEU A 202 -2.89 -17.42 -12.92
C LEU A 202 -1.58 -18.15 -12.55
N VAL A 203 -0.85 -17.66 -11.54
CA VAL A 203 0.37 -18.33 -11.03
C VAL A 203 0.03 -19.69 -10.42
N ALA A 204 -1.08 -19.81 -9.70
CA ALA A 204 -1.55 -21.11 -9.21
C ALA A 204 -1.96 -22.04 -10.36
N ALA A 205 -2.56 -21.51 -11.42
CA ALA A 205 -2.89 -22.28 -12.61
C ALA A 205 -1.63 -22.80 -13.34
N TYR A 206 -0.56 -22.01 -13.38
CA TYR A 206 0.75 -22.40 -13.92
C TYR A 206 1.41 -23.51 -13.08
N LEU A 207 1.46 -23.36 -11.74
CA LEU A 207 2.20 -24.28 -10.86
C LEU A 207 1.43 -25.53 -10.43
N VAL A 208 0.12 -25.42 -10.20
CA VAL A 208 -0.72 -26.49 -9.62
C VAL A 208 -1.72 -27.03 -10.64
N GLY A 209 -2.10 -26.20 -11.62
CA GLY A 209 -3.06 -26.53 -12.67
C GLY A 209 -4.34 -25.69 -12.57
N ARG A 210 -4.87 -25.31 -13.74
CA ARG A 210 -6.00 -24.38 -13.92
C ARG A 210 -7.24 -24.65 -13.06
N TYR A 211 -7.57 -25.92 -12.81
CA TYR A 211 -8.79 -26.32 -12.10
C TYR A 211 -8.54 -26.77 -10.66
N ALA A 212 -7.33 -26.57 -10.15
CA ALA A 212 -6.98 -26.91 -8.78
C ALA A 212 -7.79 -26.05 -7.78
N LYS A 213 -8.13 -26.66 -6.64
CA LYS A 213 -8.80 -26.00 -5.52
C LYS A 213 -7.84 -25.89 -4.34
N PRO A 214 -8.00 -24.88 -3.47
CA PRO A 214 -7.25 -24.81 -2.21
C PRO A 214 -7.40 -26.10 -1.40
N LEU A 215 -6.29 -26.55 -0.83
CA LEU A 215 -6.26 -27.65 0.14
C LEU A 215 -6.44 -27.10 1.56
N THR A 216 -6.83 -27.96 2.49
CA THR A 216 -6.92 -27.62 3.92
C THR A 216 -5.76 -28.25 4.68
N TRP A 217 -5.15 -27.48 5.57
CA TRP A 217 -4.00 -27.89 6.36
C TRP A 217 -4.32 -27.79 7.86
N SER A 218 -3.73 -28.66 8.67
CA SER A 218 -3.89 -28.67 10.14
C SER A 218 -2.56 -28.52 10.88
N ASP A 219 -1.47 -28.28 10.15
CA ASP A 219 -0.09 -28.26 10.64
C ASP A 219 0.57 -26.90 10.41
N GLU A 220 -0.23 -25.85 10.36
CA GLU A 220 0.17 -24.50 10.01
C GLU A 220 1.30 -23.91 10.91
N THR A 221 1.30 -24.25 12.19
CA THR A 221 2.30 -23.81 13.18
C THR A 221 3.54 -24.71 13.23
N VAL A 222 3.62 -25.75 12.40
CA VAL A 222 4.75 -26.69 12.43
C VAL A 222 5.92 -26.10 11.64
N TYR A 223 6.92 -25.59 12.37
CA TYR A 223 8.16 -25.09 11.81
C TYR A 223 9.34 -26.03 12.12
N SER A 224 10.24 -26.21 11.14
CA SER A 224 11.48 -26.98 11.31
C SER A 224 12.63 -26.14 10.79
N ARG A 225 13.43 -25.60 11.71
CA ARG A 225 14.56 -24.74 11.37
C ARG A 225 15.63 -25.51 10.59
N PRO A 226 16.09 -24.98 9.44
CA PRO A 226 17.25 -25.55 8.74
C PRO A 226 18.51 -25.57 9.60
N GLN A 227 19.24 -26.70 9.60
CA GLN A 227 20.40 -26.92 10.47
C GLN A 227 21.60 -26.03 10.14
N ASN A 228 21.67 -25.50 8.92
CA ASN A 228 22.76 -24.64 8.43
C ASN A 228 22.62 -23.17 8.84
N ILE A 229 21.64 -22.81 9.68
CA ILE A 229 21.40 -21.44 10.13
C ILE A 229 21.88 -21.26 11.57
N GLU A 230 22.85 -20.36 11.77
CA GLU A 230 23.64 -20.25 13.00
C GLU A 230 23.46 -18.89 13.70
N VAL A 231 22.22 -18.56 14.06
CA VAL A 231 21.91 -17.41 14.92
C VAL A 231 22.39 -17.66 16.35
N VAL A 232 23.19 -16.74 16.87
CA VAL A 232 23.79 -16.76 18.21
C VAL A 232 22.91 -16.06 19.24
N ASN A 233 22.08 -15.09 18.82
CA ASN A 233 21.17 -14.40 19.72
C ASN A 233 20.09 -15.33 20.31
N ASP A 234 20.21 -15.63 21.61
CA ASP A 234 19.30 -16.51 22.34
C ASP A 234 17.86 -15.97 22.36
N GLU A 235 17.64 -14.66 22.44
CA GLU A 235 16.28 -14.10 22.42
C GLU A 235 15.56 -14.34 21.10
N VAL A 236 16.31 -14.31 19.98
CA VAL A 236 15.81 -14.63 18.64
C VAL A 236 15.54 -16.14 18.52
N ASN A 237 16.47 -16.97 19.00
CA ASN A 237 16.33 -18.43 19.00
C ASN A 237 15.11 -18.88 19.81
N ASP A 238 14.94 -18.32 21.01
CA ASP A 238 13.82 -18.61 21.89
C ASP A 238 12.48 -18.19 21.26
N PHE A 239 12.43 -17.01 20.64
CA PHE A 239 11.20 -16.52 20.01
C PHE A 239 10.72 -17.40 18.86
N PHE A 240 11.62 -17.89 18.00
CA PHE A 240 11.28 -18.75 16.87
C PHE A 240 11.32 -20.25 17.17
N SER A 241 11.48 -20.64 18.45
CA SER A 241 11.49 -22.05 18.87
C SER A 241 10.10 -22.70 18.76
N GLU A 242 9.04 -21.91 18.92
CA GLU A 242 7.65 -22.33 18.80
C GLU A 242 6.86 -21.26 18.04
N VAL A 243 6.06 -21.69 17.05
CA VAL A 243 5.23 -20.75 16.27
C VAL A 243 3.96 -20.42 17.05
N ASP A 244 3.73 -19.13 17.29
CA ASP A 244 2.50 -18.63 17.89
C ASP A 244 1.31 -18.92 16.97
N PRO A 245 0.33 -19.74 17.40
CA PRO A 245 -0.84 -20.05 16.59
C PRO A 245 -1.70 -18.84 16.22
N GLU A 246 -1.62 -17.75 16.98
CA GLU A 246 -2.36 -16.52 16.70
C GLU A 246 -1.55 -15.49 15.90
N TYR A 247 -0.24 -15.69 15.74
CA TYR A 247 0.70 -14.75 15.10
C TYR A 247 0.69 -13.33 15.68
N LYS A 248 0.44 -13.17 16.99
CA LYS A 248 0.34 -11.85 17.64
C LYS A 248 1.56 -11.48 18.46
N SER A 249 2.31 -12.48 18.89
CA SER A 249 3.56 -12.28 19.62
C SER A 249 4.59 -11.55 18.76
N TYR A 250 5.37 -10.72 19.42
CA TYR A 250 6.53 -10.03 18.86
C TYR A 250 7.53 -9.78 19.99
N ARG A 251 8.78 -9.52 19.63
CA ARG A 251 9.83 -9.13 20.57
C ARG A 251 10.70 -8.04 19.96
N ASN A 252 11.10 -7.07 20.78
CA ASN A 252 12.11 -6.09 20.37
C ASN A 252 13.47 -6.61 20.82
N VAL A 253 14.42 -6.69 19.89
CA VAL A 253 15.76 -7.23 20.10
C VAL A 253 16.79 -6.30 19.47
N LEU A 254 17.97 -6.18 20.06
CA LEU A 254 19.07 -5.43 19.48
C LEU A 254 19.86 -6.35 18.53
N ILE A 255 19.96 -5.97 17.25
CA ILE A 255 20.70 -6.71 16.23
C ILE A 255 21.55 -5.71 15.45
N GLY A 256 22.87 -5.87 15.44
CA GLY A 256 23.79 -4.91 14.82
C GLY A 256 23.63 -3.48 15.38
N ASP A 257 23.50 -3.34 16.70
CA ASP A 257 23.24 -2.09 17.42
C ASP A 257 21.94 -1.34 17.03
N ILE A 258 21.01 -1.99 16.33
CA ILE A 258 19.72 -1.40 15.95
C ILE A 258 18.58 -2.20 16.60
N GLU A 259 17.57 -1.49 17.11
CA GLU A 259 16.33 -2.11 17.58
C GLU A 259 15.57 -2.72 16.40
N HIS A 260 15.36 -4.03 16.45
CA HIS A 260 14.55 -4.80 15.52
C HIS A 260 13.32 -5.32 16.24
N ARG A 261 12.18 -5.29 15.56
CA ARG A 261 10.97 -6.00 16.01
C ARG A 261 10.89 -7.33 15.27
N ILE A 262 11.20 -8.43 15.94
CA ILE A 262 10.95 -9.77 15.41
C ILE A 262 9.49 -10.15 15.67
N ALA A 263 8.84 -10.67 14.62
CA ALA A 263 7.45 -11.08 14.62
C ALA A 263 7.25 -12.14 13.52
N TRP A 264 6.00 -12.42 13.14
CA TRP A 264 5.65 -13.42 12.12
C TRP A 264 5.69 -12.88 10.68
N GLY A 265 6.10 -11.61 10.52
CA GLY A 265 6.38 -10.95 9.24
C GLY A 265 7.85 -11.03 8.84
N GLY A 266 8.26 -10.24 7.84
CA GLY A 266 9.69 -10.14 7.49
C GLY A 266 10.49 -9.27 8.46
N LEU A 267 11.82 -9.33 8.37
CA LEU A 267 12.70 -8.56 9.24
C LEU A 267 12.64 -7.06 8.90
N HIS A 268 12.57 -6.21 9.92
CA HIS A 268 12.66 -4.76 9.76
C HIS A 268 13.43 -4.14 10.92
N GLY A 269 14.45 -3.35 10.59
CA GLY A 269 15.22 -2.52 11.51
C GLY A 269 15.92 -1.41 10.76
N ALA A 270 15.99 -0.21 11.33
CA ALA A 270 16.61 0.93 10.66
C ALA A 270 17.08 1.98 11.65
N LEU A 271 18.23 2.60 11.37
CA LEU A 271 18.61 3.83 12.05
C LEU A 271 17.61 4.94 11.67
N PRO A 272 16.92 5.56 12.63
CA PRO A 272 16.06 6.70 12.34
C PRO A 272 16.92 7.90 11.95
N ASN A 273 16.42 8.72 11.03
CA ASN A 273 17.05 10.00 10.67
C ASN A 273 18.52 9.90 10.25
N PHE A 274 18.86 8.85 9.50
CA PHE A 274 20.22 8.57 9.09
C PHE A 274 20.58 9.28 7.78
N HIS A 275 21.71 9.97 7.79
CA HIS A 275 22.27 10.65 6.63
C HIS A 275 23.75 10.35 6.48
N MET A 276 24.15 9.94 5.29
CA MET A 276 25.56 9.74 4.99
C MET A 276 25.84 9.94 3.51
N THR A 277 26.91 10.65 3.23
CA THR A 277 27.60 10.64 1.95
C THR A 277 28.94 9.95 2.17
N LEU A 278 29.33 9.03 1.29
CA LEU A 278 30.58 8.30 1.41
C LEU A 278 31.78 9.23 1.56
N ASP A 279 32.62 8.92 2.53
CA ASP A 279 33.97 9.47 2.70
C ASP A 279 35.01 8.61 1.97
N ASP A 280 36.26 9.07 1.92
CA ASP A 280 37.34 8.39 1.20
C ASP A 280 37.75 7.04 1.81
N ASP A 281 37.36 6.74 3.06
CA ASP A 281 37.83 5.55 3.80
C ASP A 281 36.73 4.50 4.01
N SER A 282 35.48 4.78 3.62
CA SER A 282 34.33 3.93 3.88
C SER A 282 33.69 3.35 2.61
N ILE A 283 32.93 2.28 2.79
CA ILE A 283 32.04 1.69 1.78
C ILE A 283 30.65 1.50 2.42
N ILE A 284 29.60 1.71 1.63
CA ILE A 284 28.23 1.34 1.97
C ILE A 284 27.76 0.32 0.94
N ILE A 285 27.32 -0.82 1.44
CA ILE A 285 26.73 -1.90 0.64
C ILE A 285 25.28 -2.08 1.05
N ASN A 286 24.40 -2.28 0.06
CA ASN A 286 23.12 -2.93 0.27
C ASN A 286 23.19 -4.33 -0.32
N ALA A 287 23.18 -5.35 0.54
CA ALA A 287 23.25 -6.76 0.18
C ALA A 287 21.86 -7.41 0.34
N ASP A 288 21.28 -7.85 -0.77
CA ASP A 288 19.98 -8.50 -0.84
C ASP A 288 20.14 -9.97 -1.25
N GLY A 289 19.30 -10.86 -0.74
CA GLY A 289 19.20 -12.23 -1.23
C GLY A 289 18.63 -12.27 -2.64
N LEU A 290 19.37 -12.87 -3.58
CA LEU A 290 18.91 -13.07 -4.94
C LEU A 290 17.63 -13.92 -4.94
N GLN A 291 16.52 -13.32 -5.38
CA GLN A 291 15.20 -13.96 -5.33
C GLN A 291 14.90 -14.57 -3.95
N PHE A 292 15.14 -13.82 -2.88
CA PHE A 292 15.23 -14.34 -1.51
C PHE A 292 14.18 -15.40 -1.13
N TYR A 293 12.88 -15.08 -1.28
CA TYR A 293 11.80 -16.03 -0.97
C TYR A 293 11.75 -17.23 -1.92
N PRO A 294 11.73 -17.05 -3.26
CA PRO A 294 11.88 -18.17 -4.19
C PRO A 294 13.07 -19.08 -3.93
N SER A 295 14.24 -18.52 -3.62
CA SER A 295 15.45 -19.30 -3.33
C SER A 295 15.24 -20.17 -2.09
N MET A 296 14.61 -19.65 -1.02
CA MET A 296 14.27 -20.48 0.14
C MET A 296 13.26 -21.58 -0.17
N MET A 297 12.31 -21.34 -1.08
CA MET A 297 11.35 -22.37 -1.50
C MET A 297 12.03 -23.56 -2.20
N ASN A 298 13.11 -23.30 -2.95
CA ASN A 298 13.91 -24.35 -3.60
C ASN A 298 14.91 -24.98 -2.62
N GLU A 299 15.73 -24.17 -1.95
CA GLU A 299 16.86 -24.64 -1.14
C GLU A 299 16.46 -25.32 0.18
N TYR A 300 15.30 -24.97 0.71
CA TYR A 300 14.78 -25.50 1.99
C TYR A 300 13.47 -26.25 1.83
N GLU A 301 13.05 -26.55 0.59
CA GLU A 301 11.82 -27.28 0.28
C GLU A 301 10.54 -26.62 0.85
N PHE A 302 10.54 -25.29 0.95
CA PHE A 302 9.39 -24.51 1.45
C PHE A 302 8.41 -24.06 0.36
N LEU A 303 8.46 -24.69 -0.82
CA LEU A 303 7.40 -24.52 -1.82
C LEU A 303 6.09 -25.13 -1.30
N SER A 304 4.95 -24.55 -1.69
CA SER A 304 3.63 -25.10 -1.36
C SER A 304 3.55 -26.59 -1.73
N ARG A 305 3.10 -27.42 -0.79
CA ARG A 305 2.93 -28.87 -0.98
C ARG A 305 1.83 -29.21 -1.98
N ALA A 306 1.03 -28.23 -2.41
CA ALA A 306 0.09 -28.38 -3.49
C ALA A 306 0.78 -28.50 -4.87
N VAL A 307 2.01 -27.99 -5.02
CA VAL A 307 2.79 -28.09 -6.25
C VAL A 307 3.34 -29.50 -6.40
N LYS A 308 2.88 -30.22 -7.44
CA LYS A 308 3.26 -31.62 -7.68
C LYS A 308 4.64 -31.79 -8.34
N SER A 309 5.11 -30.76 -9.03
CA SER A 309 6.37 -30.74 -9.76
C SER A 309 7.17 -29.51 -9.35
N PRO A 310 7.89 -29.57 -8.22
CA PRO A 310 8.73 -28.47 -7.74
C PRO A 310 9.74 -27.99 -8.78
N GLU A 311 10.17 -28.88 -9.69
CA GLU A 311 11.12 -28.62 -10.77
C GLU A 311 10.61 -27.51 -11.72
N LEU A 312 9.29 -27.38 -11.88
CA LEU A 312 8.70 -26.31 -12.69
C LEU A 312 8.93 -24.93 -12.08
N PHE A 313 8.84 -24.84 -10.74
CA PHE A 313 9.10 -23.60 -10.04
C PHE A 313 10.60 -23.30 -10.00
N GLU A 314 11.44 -24.31 -9.77
CA GLU A 314 12.89 -24.19 -9.85
C GLU A 314 13.34 -23.70 -11.23
N GLN A 315 12.85 -24.32 -12.31
CA GLN A 315 13.11 -23.89 -13.67
C GLN A 315 12.67 -22.44 -13.89
N SER A 316 11.50 -22.03 -13.39
CA SER A 316 11.06 -20.63 -13.52
C SER A 316 11.97 -19.64 -12.79
N CYS A 317 12.64 -20.06 -11.70
CA CYS A 317 13.66 -19.29 -11.02
C CYS A 317 14.94 -19.17 -11.84
N ASN A 318 15.42 -20.29 -12.38
CA ASN A 318 16.66 -20.37 -13.17
C ASN A 318 16.53 -19.63 -14.50
N ASP A 319 15.46 -19.89 -15.24
CA ASP A 319 15.17 -19.24 -16.53
C ASP A 319 15.05 -17.73 -16.34
N ARG A 320 14.45 -17.26 -15.24
CA ARG A 320 14.36 -15.82 -14.95
C ARG A 320 15.75 -15.21 -14.73
N VAL A 321 16.65 -15.89 -14.03
CA VAL A 321 18.03 -15.40 -13.82
C VAL A 321 18.76 -15.33 -15.15
N TYR A 322 18.62 -16.37 -15.98
CA TYR A 322 19.17 -16.41 -17.33
C TYR A 322 18.65 -15.27 -18.21
N TYR A 323 17.33 -15.12 -18.35
CA TYR A 323 16.76 -14.04 -19.17
C TYR A 323 17.11 -12.64 -18.63
N LYS A 324 17.26 -12.49 -17.30
CA LYS A 324 17.76 -11.25 -16.68
C LYS A 324 19.19 -10.95 -17.10
N SER A 325 20.07 -11.96 -17.16
CA SER A 325 21.50 -11.77 -17.44
C SER A 325 21.76 -11.37 -18.90
N ILE A 326 20.99 -11.93 -19.85
CA ILE A 326 21.06 -11.55 -21.27
C ILE A 326 20.20 -10.33 -21.62
N GLY A 327 19.42 -9.80 -20.67
CA GLY A 327 18.60 -8.60 -20.84
C GLY A 327 17.26 -8.82 -21.57
N ASP A 328 16.80 -10.06 -21.70
CA ASP A 328 15.49 -10.39 -22.29
C ASP A 328 14.36 -10.10 -21.30
N THR A 329 13.95 -8.83 -21.28
CA THR A 329 12.88 -8.38 -20.38
C THR A 329 11.52 -8.98 -20.71
N ALA A 330 11.26 -9.42 -21.94
CA ALA A 330 9.97 -9.96 -22.33
C ALA A 330 9.76 -11.34 -21.69
N LYS A 331 10.73 -12.25 -21.86
CA LYS A 331 10.67 -13.60 -21.28
C LYS A 331 10.86 -13.61 -19.76
N GLN A 332 11.63 -12.67 -19.21
CA GLN A 332 11.83 -12.57 -17.77
C GLN A 332 10.56 -12.14 -17.00
N LYS A 333 9.72 -11.26 -17.56
CA LYS A 333 8.53 -10.68 -16.89
C LYS A 333 7.53 -11.73 -16.35
N PRO A 334 7.03 -12.70 -17.15
CA PRO A 334 6.09 -13.72 -16.66
C PRO A 334 6.71 -14.61 -15.58
N LEU A 335 7.98 -14.98 -15.71
CA LEU A 335 8.69 -15.77 -14.69
C LEU A 335 8.87 -14.97 -13.39
N LYS A 336 9.16 -13.67 -13.50
CA LYS A 336 9.18 -12.79 -12.33
C LYS A 336 7.83 -12.71 -11.64
N LEU A 337 6.74 -12.72 -12.41
CA LEU A 337 5.40 -12.74 -11.84
C LEU A 337 5.16 -14.03 -11.04
N VAL A 338 5.53 -15.19 -11.57
CA VAL A 338 5.49 -16.47 -10.85
C VAL A 338 6.27 -16.36 -9.54
N ASN A 339 7.57 -16.07 -9.62
CA ASN A 339 8.47 -16.09 -8.46
C ASN A 339 8.01 -15.12 -7.35
N ASN A 340 7.59 -13.91 -7.72
CA ASN A 340 7.17 -12.90 -6.74
C ASN A 340 5.78 -13.19 -6.13
N THR A 341 4.89 -13.90 -6.84
CA THR A 341 3.50 -14.09 -6.41
C THR A 341 3.31 -15.39 -5.63
N THR A 342 4.15 -16.42 -5.86
CA THR A 342 4.01 -17.74 -5.23
C THR A 342 3.90 -17.67 -3.71
N TYR A 343 4.74 -16.86 -3.05
CA TYR A 343 4.69 -16.67 -1.59
C TYR A 343 3.39 -16.03 -1.09
N GLY A 344 2.94 -14.94 -1.74
CA GLY A 344 1.69 -14.30 -1.33
C GLY A 344 0.48 -15.21 -1.60
N ALA A 345 0.52 -15.97 -2.69
CA ALA A 345 -0.52 -16.94 -3.04
C ALA A 345 -0.61 -18.09 -2.04
N SER A 346 0.50 -18.55 -1.45
CA SER A 346 0.48 -19.60 -0.44
C SER A 346 -0.09 -19.17 0.92
N LYS A 347 -0.22 -17.86 1.18
CA LYS A 347 -0.95 -17.35 2.36
C LYS A 347 -2.45 -17.20 2.14
N ASN A 348 -2.93 -17.19 0.89
CA ASN A 348 -4.32 -16.92 0.59
C ASN A 348 -5.16 -18.21 0.63
N GLN A 349 -6.01 -18.37 1.65
CA GLN A 349 -6.88 -19.54 1.86
C GLN A 349 -7.78 -19.91 0.67
N TYR A 350 -8.05 -18.97 -0.24
CA TYR A 350 -8.87 -19.21 -1.43
C TYR A 350 -8.06 -19.62 -2.66
N ASN A 351 -6.73 -19.62 -2.58
CA ASN A 351 -5.84 -19.90 -3.70
C ASN A 351 -5.37 -21.37 -3.69
N ALA A 352 -5.22 -21.98 -4.87
CA ALA A 352 -4.77 -23.38 -4.96
C ALA A 352 -3.32 -23.62 -4.47
N LEU A 353 -2.51 -22.57 -4.34
CA LEU A 353 -1.19 -22.61 -3.71
C LEU A 353 -1.22 -22.53 -2.18
N TYR A 354 -2.40 -22.32 -1.56
CA TYR A 354 -2.51 -22.15 -0.11
C TYR A 354 -1.77 -23.25 0.64
N ASP A 355 -0.79 -22.85 1.46
CA ASP A 355 -0.01 -23.70 2.35
C ASP A 355 0.66 -22.79 3.40
N PRO A 356 -0.06 -22.46 4.49
CA PRO A 356 0.40 -21.46 5.45
C PRO A 356 1.64 -21.92 6.21
N ARG A 357 1.79 -23.24 6.46
CA ARG A 357 3.00 -23.81 7.05
C ARG A 357 4.25 -23.44 6.25
N MET A 358 4.19 -23.66 4.94
CA MET A 358 5.31 -23.38 4.05
C MET A 358 5.55 -21.87 3.93
N ALA A 359 4.50 -21.06 3.85
CA ALA A 359 4.61 -19.60 3.88
C ALA A 359 5.29 -19.07 5.16
N ASN A 360 4.91 -19.62 6.32
CA ASN A 360 5.52 -19.26 7.61
C ASN A 360 6.99 -19.68 7.67
N SER A 361 7.29 -20.87 7.16
CA SER A 361 8.66 -21.40 7.11
C SER A 361 9.57 -20.48 6.30
N VAL A 362 9.12 -20.02 5.11
CA VAL A 362 9.83 -19.00 4.31
C VAL A 362 10.05 -17.71 5.11
N CYS A 363 9.01 -17.21 5.79
CA CYS A 363 9.07 -15.94 6.50
C CYS A 363 10.02 -15.97 7.70
N ILE A 364 9.89 -17.01 8.54
CA ILE A 364 10.69 -17.21 9.75
C ILE A 364 12.15 -17.49 9.36
N THR A 365 12.38 -18.43 8.44
CA THR A 365 13.74 -18.73 7.95
C THR A 365 14.39 -17.50 7.32
N GLY A 366 13.65 -16.70 6.56
CA GLY A 366 14.15 -15.46 5.97
C GLY A 366 14.67 -14.47 7.02
N GLN A 367 13.94 -14.29 8.13
CA GLN A 367 14.42 -13.47 9.24
C GLN A 367 15.72 -14.04 9.84
N LEU A 368 15.74 -15.33 10.17
CA LEU A 368 16.91 -15.97 10.78
C LEU A 368 18.16 -15.90 9.89
N LEU A 369 18.01 -16.02 8.58
CA LEU A 369 19.10 -15.91 7.60
C LEU A 369 19.73 -14.51 7.60
N LEU A 370 18.92 -13.46 7.61
CA LEU A 370 19.42 -12.09 7.63
C LEU A 370 20.06 -11.74 8.97
N ILE A 371 19.49 -12.21 10.08
CA ILE A 371 20.07 -12.03 11.42
C ILE A 371 21.41 -12.75 11.51
N ASP A 372 21.49 -14.00 11.06
CA ASP A 372 22.74 -14.77 10.99
C ASP A 372 23.82 -14.05 10.16
N LEU A 373 23.45 -13.44 9.02
CA LEU A 373 24.38 -12.64 8.22
C LEU A 373 24.89 -11.40 8.99
N ILE A 374 23.99 -10.66 9.66
CA ILE A 374 24.37 -9.49 10.46
C ILE A 374 25.34 -9.88 11.56
N GLU A 375 25.04 -10.93 12.32
CA GLU A 375 25.89 -11.40 13.41
C GLU A 375 27.29 -11.81 12.92
N LYS A 376 27.39 -12.52 11.77
CA LYS A 376 28.70 -12.91 11.23
C LYS A 376 29.52 -11.70 10.78
N LEU A 377 28.87 -10.70 10.18
CA LEU A 377 29.53 -9.46 9.80
C LEU A 377 30.03 -8.69 11.03
N GLU A 378 29.19 -8.53 12.04
CA GLU A 378 29.52 -7.85 13.30
C GLU A 378 30.68 -8.54 14.04
N MET A 379 30.72 -9.87 14.07
CA MET A 379 31.78 -10.63 14.72
C MET A 379 33.13 -10.52 14.00
N LYS A 380 33.14 -10.54 12.66
CA LYS A 380 34.39 -10.59 11.86
C LYS A 380 34.93 -9.19 11.54
N ILE A 381 34.08 -8.16 11.49
CA ILE A 381 34.45 -6.82 11.00
C ILE A 381 34.20 -5.76 12.08
N LYS A 382 35.28 -5.25 12.68
CA LYS A 382 35.20 -4.24 13.75
C LYS A 382 34.61 -2.90 13.29
N SER A 383 34.72 -2.57 12.00
CA SER A 383 34.18 -1.33 11.44
C SER A 383 32.73 -1.44 10.97
N PHE A 384 32.12 -2.63 11.10
CA PHE A 384 30.75 -2.89 10.67
C PHE A 384 29.78 -2.00 11.44
N LYS A 385 28.89 -1.37 10.68
CA LYS A 385 27.75 -0.63 11.23
C LYS A 385 26.54 -0.91 10.37
N LEU A 386 25.55 -1.60 10.94
CA LEU A 386 24.26 -1.76 10.29
C LEU A 386 23.60 -0.37 10.13
N ILE A 387 22.92 -0.16 9.01
CA ILE A 387 22.14 1.04 8.72
C ILE A 387 20.66 0.69 8.67
N GLN A 388 20.34 -0.41 7.97
CA GLN A 388 18.98 -0.89 7.79
C GLN A 388 18.97 -2.39 7.49
N SER A 389 17.94 -3.08 7.94
CA SER A 389 17.53 -4.40 7.47
C SER A 389 16.08 -4.33 6.99
N ASN A 390 15.79 -5.02 5.89
CA ASN A 390 14.45 -5.19 5.36
C ASN A 390 14.17 -6.69 5.15
N THR A 391 13.05 -7.00 4.50
CA THR A 391 12.57 -8.38 4.34
C THR A 391 13.48 -9.30 3.54
N ASP A 392 14.39 -8.75 2.75
CA ASP A 392 15.17 -9.44 1.74
C ASP A 392 16.67 -9.11 1.75
N GLY A 393 17.12 -8.19 2.62
CA GLY A 393 18.50 -7.74 2.62
C GLY A 393 18.88 -6.83 3.79
N ILE A 394 20.14 -6.41 3.76
CA ILE A 394 20.76 -5.53 4.76
C ILE A 394 21.58 -4.45 4.08
N MET A 395 21.52 -3.25 4.65
CA MET A 395 22.35 -2.10 4.29
C MET A 395 23.27 -1.77 5.44
N PHE A 396 24.57 -1.69 5.18
CA PHE A 396 25.55 -1.44 6.22
C PHE A 396 26.78 -0.69 5.69
N LYS A 397 27.51 -0.07 6.61
CA LYS A 397 28.77 0.61 6.38
C LYS A 397 29.93 -0.22 6.95
N TYR A 398 31.07 -0.14 6.29
CA TYR A 398 32.35 -0.65 6.80
C TYR A 398 33.54 0.13 6.22
N SER A 399 34.73 -0.07 6.79
CA SER A 399 36.01 0.51 6.32
C SER A 399 36.51 -0.20 5.06
N LYS A 400 37.06 0.55 4.10
CA LYS A 400 37.68 -0.03 2.89
C LYS A 400 38.75 -1.10 3.18
N LYS A 401 39.41 -1.01 4.34
CA LYS A 401 40.43 -1.98 4.78
C LYS A 401 39.87 -3.37 5.09
N ASP A 402 38.59 -3.45 5.44
CA ASP A 402 37.92 -4.69 5.82
C ASP A 402 37.18 -5.33 4.63
N ASN A 403 37.38 -4.82 3.41
CA ASN A 403 36.65 -5.26 2.22
C ASN A 403 36.80 -6.75 1.92
N ASP A 404 38.02 -7.28 2.03
CA ASP A 404 38.27 -8.70 1.78
C ASP A 404 37.57 -9.58 2.83
N ALA A 405 37.54 -9.14 4.09
CA ALA A 405 36.86 -9.85 5.17
C ALA A 405 35.33 -9.85 4.99
N VAL A 406 34.73 -8.76 4.48
CA VAL A 406 33.31 -8.72 4.12
C VAL A 406 32.98 -9.77 3.07
N TYR A 407 33.78 -9.82 1.99
CA TYR A 407 33.55 -10.79 0.92
C TYR A 407 33.81 -12.23 1.36
N GLU A 408 34.72 -12.45 2.30
CA GLU A 408 34.92 -13.76 2.93
C GLU A 408 33.68 -14.18 3.73
N VAL A 409 33.08 -13.28 4.54
CA VAL A 409 31.80 -13.57 5.24
C VAL A 409 30.69 -13.89 4.25
N PHE A 410 30.58 -13.12 3.17
CA PHE A 410 29.58 -13.38 2.12
C PHE A 410 29.79 -14.76 1.49
N ASP A 411 31.01 -15.10 1.09
CA ASP A 411 31.30 -16.40 0.49
C ASP A 411 31.00 -17.57 1.44
N GLU A 412 31.43 -17.49 2.70
CA GLU A 412 31.12 -18.47 3.75
C GLU A 412 29.61 -18.60 3.98
N TRP A 413 28.91 -17.47 4.11
CA TRP A 413 27.47 -17.43 4.36
C TRP A 413 26.68 -17.99 3.18
N GLN A 414 27.01 -17.63 1.94
CA GLN A 414 26.34 -18.15 0.75
C GLN A 414 26.57 -19.65 0.59
N LYS A 415 27.80 -20.15 0.84
CA LYS A 415 28.09 -21.59 0.79
C LYS A 415 27.33 -22.38 1.86
N ARG A 416 27.27 -21.85 3.09
CA ARG A 416 26.57 -22.50 4.20
C ARG A 416 25.06 -22.50 4.01
N THR A 417 24.48 -21.35 3.65
CA THR A 417 23.02 -21.17 3.55
C THR A 417 22.45 -21.60 2.22
N ARG A 418 23.28 -21.67 1.17
CA ARG A 418 22.89 -21.88 -0.24
C ARG A 418 22.08 -20.72 -0.84
N ILE A 419 22.02 -19.58 -0.17
CA ILE A 419 21.40 -18.36 -0.69
C ILE A 419 22.48 -17.49 -1.32
N THR A 420 22.28 -17.09 -2.57
CA THR A 420 23.16 -16.13 -3.26
C THR A 420 22.79 -14.70 -2.89
N LEU A 421 23.80 -13.84 -2.68
CA LEU A 421 23.63 -12.41 -2.44
C LEU A 421 23.87 -11.60 -3.72
N GLU A 422 23.00 -10.64 -4.00
CA GLU A 422 23.25 -9.52 -4.90
C GLU A 422 23.55 -8.28 -4.03
N TYR A 423 24.57 -7.50 -4.37
CA TYR A 423 24.86 -6.27 -3.62
C TYR A 423 25.10 -5.07 -4.52
N ASP A 424 24.60 -3.91 -4.06
CA ASP A 424 24.76 -2.61 -4.70
C ASP A 424 25.70 -1.73 -3.87
N LEU A 425 26.62 -1.02 -4.55
CA LEU A 425 27.43 0.03 -3.94
C LEU A 425 26.64 1.34 -3.87
N ILE A 426 26.66 1.96 -2.69
CA ILE A 426 25.88 3.14 -2.40
C ILE A 426 26.80 4.33 -2.18
N LYS A 427 26.54 5.43 -2.89
CA LYS A 427 27.25 6.70 -2.75
C LYS A 427 26.71 7.54 -1.59
N SER A 428 25.39 7.61 -1.44
CA SER A 428 24.75 8.32 -0.33
C SER A 428 23.43 7.69 0.08
N VAL A 429 23.10 7.83 1.37
CA VAL A 429 21.85 7.37 1.99
C VAL A 429 21.24 8.54 2.76
N HIS A 430 19.95 8.79 2.53
CA HIS A 430 19.16 9.73 3.31
C HIS A 430 17.86 9.05 3.71
N GLN A 431 17.69 8.82 5.01
CA GLN A 431 16.67 7.94 5.56
C GLN A 431 15.98 8.60 6.76
N LYS A 432 14.65 8.67 6.70
CA LYS A 432 13.83 9.00 7.87
C LYS A 432 13.61 7.75 8.72
N ASP A 433 13.17 6.67 8.09
CA ASP A 433 12.86 5.36 8.69
C ASP A 433 12.93 4.25 7.62
N VAL A 434 12.72 2.99 8.02
CA VAL A 434 12.78 1.79 7.14
C VAL A 434 11.88 1.89 5.90
N ASN A 435 10.82 2.70 5.98
CA ASN A 435 9.83 2.87 4.93
C ASN A 435 10.06 4.13 4.11
N ASN A 436 10.82 5.12 4.59
CA ASN A 436 11.02 6.41 3.93
C ASN A 436 12.51 6.74 3.79
N TYR A 437 13.09 6.39 2.64
CA TYR A 437 14.50 6.66 2.34
C TYR A 437 14.76 6.91 0.87
N MET A 438 15.91 7.52 0.58
CA MET A 438 16.49 7.61 -0.75
C MET A 438 17.96 7.22 -0.73
N VAL A 439 18.38 6.59 -1.82
CA VAL A 439 19.75 6.10 -2.00
C VAL A 439 20.25 6.58 -3.36
N GLU A 440 21.41 7.22 -3.37
CA GLU A 440 22.17 7.47 -4.59
C GLU A 440 23.15 6.31 -4.79
N MET A 441 23.00 5.59 -5.89
CA MET A 441 23.89 4.50 -6.28
C MET A 441 25.21 5.06 -6.85
N ASP A 442 26.26 4.26 -6.88
CA ASP A 442 27.56 4.63 -7.48
C ASP A 442 27.47 5.15 -8.93
N ASN A 443 26.52 4.63 -9.70
CA ASN A 443 26.21 5.00 -11.08
C ASN A 443 25.32 6.26 -11.21
N GLY A 444 25.03 6.96 -10.10
CA GLY A 444 24.22 8.19 -10.06
C GLY A 444 22.70 7.96 -10.09
N LYS A 445 22.24 6.71 -10.14
CA LYS A 445 20.81 6.38 -10.11
C LYS A 445 20.26 6.56 -8.71
N ILE A 446 19.11 7.23 -8.63
CA ILE A 446 18.40 7.45 -7.37
C ILE A 446 17.32 6.39 -7.21
N LYS A 447 17.33 5.69 -6.07
CA LYS A 447 16.24 4.82 -5.61
C LYS A 447 15.52 5.53 -4.46
N THR A 448 14.19 5.62 -4.51
CA THR A 448 13.35 6.22 -3.46
C THR A 448 12.34 5.20 -2.95
N LYS A 449 12.07 5.21 -1.64
CA LYS A 449 11.04 4.39 -0.99
C LYS A 449 10.23 5.25 -0.02
N GLY A 450 8.94 4.96 0.10
CA GLY A 450 8.05 5.55 1.10
C GLY A 450 7.07 6.60 0.59
N GLY A 451 6.03 6.84 1.39
CA GLY A 451 4.95 7.77 1.06
C GLY A 451 5.41 9.20 0.81
N TYR A 452 6.51 9.63 1.43
CA TYR A 452 7.04 10.99 1.24
C TYR A 452 7.67 11.19 -0.15
N LEU A 453 8.13 10.10 -0.76
CA LEU A 453 8.88 10.09 -2.03
C LEU A 453 8.17 9.29 -3.13
N ALA A 454 6.95 8.81 -2.88
CA ALA A 454 6.21 7.88 -3.75
C ALA A 454 6.02 8.42 -5.17
N THR A 455 5.91 9.73 -5.34
CA THR A 455 5.66 10.40 -6.62
C THR A 455 6.90 11.11 -7.20
N TYR A 456 8.10 10.82 -6.68
CA TYR A 456 9.35 11.37 -7.25
C TYR A 456 9.52 10.98 -8.74
N GLY A 457 9.12 9.75 -9.10
CA GLY A 457 9.12 9.26 -10.48
C GLY A 457 8.00 9.82 -11.36
N GLY A 458 7.15 10.71 -10.82
CA GLY A 458 5.98 11.27 -11.49
C GLY A 458 4.67 10.63 -11.02
N ARG A 459 3.60 10.94 -11.76
CA ARG A 459 2.24 10.44 -11.53
C ARG A 459 2.11 8.97 -11.94
N THR A 460 1.33 8.22 -11.19
CA THR A 460 1.02 6.80 -11.44
C THR A 460 -0.47 6.56 -11.28
N LEU A 461 -0.98 5.38 -11.65
CA LEU A 461 -2.38 5.00 -11.40
C LEU A 461 -2.77 5.14 -9.92
N GLU A 462 -1.88 4.74 -9.02
CA GLU A 462 -2.12 4.67 -7.57
C GLU A 462 -1.96 6.02 -6.88
N ASN A 463 -1.03 6.86 -7.35
CA ASN A 463 -0.74 8.14 -6.72
C ASN A 463 -0.22 9.17 -7.74
N GLY A 464 -0.89 10.30 -7.81
CA GLY A 464 -0.45 11.49 -8.53
C GLY A 464 -0.39 12.75 -7.67
N SER A 465 -0.47 12.62 -6.34
CA SER A 465 -0.46 13.76 -5.44
C SER A 465 0.96 14.22 -5.11
N LEU A 466 1.14 15.54 -4.95
CA LEU A 466 2.33 16.16 -4.36
C LEU A 466 3.67 15.82 -5.05
N VAL A 467 3.64 15.62 -6.37
CA VAL A 467 4.83 15.32 -7.20
C VAL A 467 5.94 16.34 -6.94
N ILE A 468 5.60 17.65 -6.89
CA ILE A 468 6.58 18.71 -6.67
C ILE A 468 7.24 18.64 -5.29
N VAL A 469 6.52 18.19 -4.26
CA VAL A 469 7.05 18.06 -2.90
C VAL A 469 8.05 16.91 -2.86
N SER A 470 7.75 15.76 -3.46
CA SER A 470 8.72 14.66 -3.56
C SER A 470 9.96 15.06 -4.36
N LYS A 471 9.81 15.81 -5.46
CA LYS A 471 10.95 16.38 -6.21
C LYS A 471 11.80 17.32 -5.35
N ALA A 472 11.18 18.25 -4.62
CA ALA A 472 11.89 19.19 -3.76
C ALA A 472 12.69 18.51 -2.64
N ILE A 473 12.15 17.44 -2.03
CA ILE A 473 12.87 16.67 -0.99
C ILE A 473 14.11 15.99 -1.58
N VAL A 474 14.00 15.37 -2.76
CA VAL A 474 15.14 14.71 -3.42
C VAL A 474 16.18 15.73 -3.90
N ASP A 475 15.73 16.83 -4.50
CA ASP A 475 16.61 17.91 -4.96
C ASP A 475 17.41 18.52 -3.80
N TYR A 476 16.81 18.64 -2.62
CA TYR A 476 17.50 19.11 -1.41
C TYR A 476 18.64 18.17 -1.00
N PHE A 477 18.37 16.89 -0.82
CA PHE A 477 19.37 15.94 -0.32
C PHE A 477 20.43 15.58 -1.35
N ILE A 478 20.06 15.44 -2.62
CA ILE A 478 20.97 14.96 -3.67
C ILE A 478 21.67 16.10 -4.41
N LYS A 479 20.98 17.23 -4.63
CA LYS A 479 21.51 18.35 -5.45
C LYS A 479 21.86 19.58 -4.62
N GLY A 480 21.52 19.62 -3.34
CA GLY A 480 21.69 20.80 -2.49
C GLY A 480 20.83 21.99 -2.91
N ILE A 481 19.73 21.75 -3.64
CA ILE A 481 18.81 22.79 -4.10
C ILE A 481 17.72 22.98 -3.05
N SER A 482 17.50 24.21 -2.60
CA SER A 482 16.49 24.47 -1.57
C SER A 482 15.06 24.21 -2.10
N PRO A 483 14.11 23.80 -1.24
CA PRO A 483 12.73 23.56 -1.65
C PRO A 483 12.08 24.77 -2.31
N GLU A 484 12.41 25.98 -1.87
CA GLU A 484 11.94 27.24 -2.44
C GLU A 484 12.31 27.36 -3.91
N VAL A 485 13.55 27.00 -4.28
CA VAL A 485 14.00 27.08 -5.67
C VAL A 485 13.23 26.08 -6.54
N THR A 486 13.20 24.80 -6.15
CA THR A 486 12.52 23.75 -6.92
C THR A 486 11.03 24.06 -7.08
N ILE A 487 10.34 24.48 -6.01
CA ILE A 487 8.90 24.72 -6.04
C ILE A 487 8.55 26.01 -6.80
N ASN A 488 9.30 27.10 -6.60
CA ASN A 488 9.00 28.36 -7.29
C ASN A 488 9.27 28.28 -8.79
N GLN A 489 10.23 27.45 -9.24
CA GLN A 489 10.51 27.24 -10.66
C GLN A 489 9.50 26.30 -11.36
N CYS A 490 8.69 25.54 -10.61
CA CYS A 490 7.68 24.68 -11.21
C CYS A 490 6.48 25.47 -11.73
N ASN A 491 6.12 25.25 -13.00
CA ASN A 491 5.02 25.93 -13.69
C ASN A 491 3.89 24.97 -14.14
N ASP A 492 3.99 23.68 -13.82
CA ASP A 492 2.90 22.72 -14.08
C ASP A 492 1.99 22.64 -12.84
N PRO A 493 0.75 23.15 -12.89
CA PRO A 493 -0.18 23.04 -11.78
C PRO A 493 -0.40 21.59 -11.34
N LEU A 494 -0.41 20.63 -12.27
CA LEU A 494 -0.65 19.21 -11.96
C LEU A 494 0.37 18.63 -10.97
N ASP A 495 1.59 19.14 -10.95
CA ASP A 495 2.61 18.67 -9.99
C ASP A 495 2.30 19.07 -8.53
N PHE A 496 1.40 20.04 -8.32
CA PHE A 496 0.93 20.51 -7.01
C PHE A 496 -0.36 19.84 -6.53
N GLN A 497 -0.99 19.02 -7.37
CA GLN A 497 -2.32 18.47 -7.08
C GLN A 497 -2.32 17.59 -5.83
N MET A 498 -3.46 17.56 -5.15
CA MET A 498 -3.77 16.59 -4.11
C MET A 498 -5.11 15.93 -4.47
N ILE A 499 -5.15 14.60 -4.54
CA ILE A 499 -6.38 13.86 -4.81
C ILE A 499 -7.05 13.57 -3.46
N ALA A 500 -8.00 14.43 -3.10
CA ALA A 500 -8.80 14.34 -1.89
C ALA A 500 -9.90 13.29 -2.08
N LYS A 501 -9.94 12.27 -1.22
CA LYS A 501 -10.92 11.19 -1.30
C LYS A 501 -11.62 10.98 0.04
N ALA A 502 -12.94 10.77 -0.01
CA ALA A 502 -13.70 10.19 1.09
C ALA A 502 -13.95 8.69 0.87
N GLY A 503 -13.86 7.91 1.95
CA GLY A 503 -14.21 6.49 1.93
C GLY A 503 -15.72 6.29 1.76
N GLY A 504 -16.13 5.12 1.26
CA GLY A 504 -17.54 4.80 1.02
C GLY A 504 -18.41 4.68 2.29
N THR A 505 -17.81 4.82 3.48
CA THR A 505 -18.49 4.83 4.79
C THR A 505 -18.97 6.22 5.22
N TYR A 506 -18.64 7.27 4.46
CA TYR A 506 -19.11 8.64 4.65
C TYR A 506 -20.23 8.95 3.67
N ASP A 507 -21.20 9.75 4.09
CA ASP A 507 -22.40 10.00 3.28
C ASP A 507 -22.12 11.02 2.18
N GLN A 508 -21.41 12.10 2.51
CA GLN A 508 -21.11 13.20 1.58
C GLN A 508 -19.77 13.89 1.88
N VAL A 509 -19.32 14.70 0.93
CA VAL A 509 -18.15 15.57 1.07
C VAL A 509 -18.59 17.01 0.92
N MET A 510 -18.25 17.86 1.90
CA MET A 510 -18.60 19.27 1.91
C MET A 510 -17.34 20.12 1.78
N TRP A 511 -17.35 21.10 0.88
CA TRP A 511 -16.35 22.14 0.77
C TRP A 511 -16.84 23.43 1.43
N GLU A 512 -16.02 24.00 2.30
CA GLU A 512 -16.25 25.32 2.86
C GLU A 512 -15.84 26.40 1.84
N SER A 513 -16.81 26.84 1.03
CA SER A 513 -16.64 27.92 0.05
C SER A 513 -16.84 29.30 0.68
N HIS A 514 -16.56 30.36 -0.09
CA HIS A 514 -16.85 31.76 0.28
C HIS A 514 -18.29 32.01 0.73
N ASN A 515 -19.24 31.24 0.19
CA ASN A 515 -20.67 31.40 0.41
C ASN A 515 -21.25 30.36 1.39
N GLY A 516 -20.38 29.62 2.09
CA GLY A 516 -20.78 28.57 3.04
C GLY A 516 -20.44 27.16 2.54
N MET A 517 -21.01 26.16 3.20
CA MET A 517 -20.78 24.74 2.91
C MET A 517 -21.50 24.33 1.62
N VAL A 518 -20.74 23.80 0.66
CA VAL A 518 -21.22 23.30 -0.63
C VAL A 518 -20.88 21.82 -0.74
N GLU A 519 -21.84 20.99 -1.11
CA GLU A 519 -21.58 19.58 -1.38
C GLU A 519 -20.76 19.43 -2.66
N VAL A 520 -19.75 18.56 -2.61
CA VAL A 520 -18.80 18.30 -3.70
C VAL A 520 -18.59 16.80 -3.85
N ASN A 521 -17.91 16.41 -4.92
CA ASN A 521 -17.68 15.02 -5.29
C ASN A 521 -17.00 14.23 -4.15
N ARG A 522 -17.10 12.90 -4.17
CA ARG A 522 -16.37 12.05 -3.21
C ARG A 522 -14.86 12.04 -3.45
N VAL A 523 -14.45 12.24 -4.70
CA VAL A 523 -13.06 12.40 -5.12
C VAL A 523 -12.92 13.78 -5.75
N ASN A 524 -11.99 14.59 -5.25
CA ASN A 524 -11.71 15.92 -5.79
C ASN A 524 -10.22 16.12 -5.99
N ARG A 525 -9.88 16.84 -7.05
CA ARG A 525 -8.57 17.43 -7.23
C ARG A 525 -8.54 18.76 -6.50
N VAL A 526 -7.61 18.89 -5.57
CA VAL A 526 -7.49 20.10 -4.75
C VAL A 526 -6.06 20.64 -4.75
N TYR A 527 -5.98 21.95 -4.52
CA TYR A 527 -4.75 22.72 -4.41
C TYR A 527 -4.77 23.61 -3.18
N ALA A 528 -3.62 23.95 -2.63
CA ALA A 528 -3.56 25.03 -1.64
C ALA A 528 -3.89 26.36 -2.31
N SER A 529 -4.90 27.07 -1.80
CA SER A 529 -5.36 28.33 -2.38
C SER A 529 -4.66 29.55 -1.79
N LYS A 530 -4.36 30.55 -2.65
CA LYS A 530 -3.95 31.89 -2.20
C LYS A 530 -5.12 32.74 -1.68
N ASP A 531 -6.36 32.44 -2.06
CA ASP A 531 -7.51 33.22 -1.60
C ASP A 531 -7.80 32.90 -0.14
N HIS A 532 -7.81 33.94 0.70
CA HIS A 532 -8.07 33.80 2.13
C HIS A 532 -9.50 33.41 2.47
N LYS A 533 -10.42 33.53 1.50
CA LYS A 533 -11.83 33.21 1.66
C LYS A 533 -12.17 31.75 1.38
N ASP A 534 -11.24 30.98 0.80
CA ASP A 534 -11.40 29.53 0.61
C ASP A 534 -11.20 28.78 1.94
N GLY A 535 -12.09 27.84 2.24
CA GLY A 535 -11.94 26.87 3.32
C GLY A 535 -11.50 25.49 2.80
N THR A 536 -11.65 24.46 3.64
CA THR A 536 -11.20 23.08 3.33
C THR A 536 -12.38 22.14 3.05
N LEU A 537 -12.07 20.90 2.63
CA LEU A 537 -13.03 19.83 2.46
C LEU A 537 -13.18 18.99 3.74
N TYR A 538 -14.42 18.58 3.99
CA TYR A 538 -14.84 17.75 5.12
C TYR A 538 -15.62 16.54 4.62
N LYS A 539 -15.39 15.39 5.25
CA LYS A 539 -16.19 14.18 5.08
C LYS A 539 -17.24 14.12 6.19
N ILE A 540 -18.50 13.93 5.82
CA ILE A 540 -19.64 13.95 6.74
C ILE A 540 -20.19 12.54 6.91
N LYS A 541 -20.52 12.17 8.16
CA LYS A 541 -21.30 10.98 8.47
C LYS A 541 -22.51 11.38 9.32
N HIS A 542 -23.70 11.36 8.72
CA HIS A 542 -24.96 11.84 9.29
C HIS A 542 -25.35 11.09 10.56
N GLU A 543 -25.37 9.75 10.49
CA GLU A 543 -25.75 8.89 11.63
C GLU A 543 -24.84 9.13 12.85
N ALA A 544 -23.56 9.41 12.60
CA ALA A 544 -22.58 9.66 13.64
C ALA A 544 -22.45 11.16 14.03
N MET A 545 -23.22 12.05 13.40
CA MET A 545 -23.06 13.51 13.47
C MET A 545 -21.60 13.97 13.37
N ARG A 546 -20.80 13.27 12.55
CA ARG A 546 -19.35 13.44 12.48
C ARG A 546 -18.98 14.28 11.26
N LYS A 547 -18.14 15.28 11.49
CA LYS A 547 -17.54 16.14 10.46
C LYS A 547 -16.02 16.09 10.62
N ASP A 548 -15.34 15.38 9.73
CA ASP A 548 -13.89 15.26 9.76
C ASP A 548 -13.27 16.02 8.59
N LYS A 549 -12.21 16.78 8.83
CA LYS A 549 -11.40 17.33 7.73
C LYS A 549 -10.76 16.16 6.98
N ILE A 550 -10.73 16.21 5.65
CA ILE A 550 -9.94 15.23 4.88
C ILE A 550 -8.46 15.43 5.26
N ALA A 551 -7.82 14.33 5.68
CA ALA A 551 -6.46 14.37 6.24
C ALA A 551 -5.46 14.97 5.25
N SER A 552 -4.46 15.67 5.78
CA SER A 552 -3.36 16.29 5.02
C SER A 552 -3.74 17.44 4.08
N LEU A 553 -5.02 17.79 3.92
CA LEU A 553 -5.41 18.94 3.11
C LEU A 553 -4.99 20.28 3.75
N PRO A 554 -4.69 21.32 2.93
CA PRO A 554 -4.47 22.67 3.43
C PRO A 554 -5.70 23.21 4.19
N GLU A 555 -5.53 24.28 4.95
CA GLU A 555 -6.69 24.99 5.54
C GLU A 555 -7.56 25.65 4.48
N ARG A 556 -6.95 26.03 3.34
CA ARG A 556 -7.60 26.67 2.21
C ARG A 556 -7.38 25.84 0.96
N CYS A 557 -8.46 25.24 0.45
CA CYS A 557 -8.45 24.40 -0.72
C CYS A 557 -9.16 25.11 -1.88
N LEU A 558 -8.50 25.12 -3.05
CA LEU A 558 -9.16 25.32 -4.33
C LEU A 558 -9.52 23.93 -4.89
N ILE A 559 -10.75 23.73 -5.33
CA ILE A 559 -11.17 22.53 -6.07
C ILE A 559 -11.07 22.81 -7.57
N ASP A 560 -10.43 21.91 -8.32
CA ASP A 560 -10.34 22.00 -9.78
C ASP A 560 -10.43 20.61 -10.43
N ASN A 561 -11.65 20.10 -10.56
CA ASN A 561 -11.87 18.81 -11.21
C ASN A 561 -11.76 18.89 -12.75
N ASN A 562 -11.67 20.09 -13.34
CA ASN A 562 -11.67 20.30 -14.79
C ASN A 562 -10.29 20.60 -15.39
N ASN A 563 -9.24 20.72 -14.57
CA ASN A 563 -7.88 21.14 -14.94
C ASN A 563 -7.83 22.57 -15.50
N GLU A 564 -8.52 23.50 -14.85
CA GLU A 564 -8.63 24.90 -15.24
C GLU A 564 -7.79 25.83 -14.35
N VAL A 565 -7.20 25.33 -13.25
CA VAL A 565 -6.37 26.14 -12.36
C VAL A 565 -5.09 26.61 -13.05
N THR A 566 -4.71 27.85 -12.77
CA THR A 566 -3.43 28.42 -13.15
C THR A 566 -2.45 28.43 -11.99
N ILE A 567 -1.14 28.38 -12.29
CA ILE A 567 -0.08 28.34 -11.27
C ILE A 567 -0.14 29.54 -10.31
N ASP A 568 -0.65 30.69 -10.76
CA ASP A 568 -0.74 31.91 -9.98
C ASP A 568 -1.80 31.84 -8.86
N GLN A 569 -2.79 30.95 -8.98
CA GLN A 569 -3.83 30.73 -7.97
C GLN A 569 -3.34 29.82 -6.82
N ILE A 570 -2.27 29.06 -7.05
CA ILE A 570 -1.77 28.06 -6.10
C ILE A 570 -0.84 28.72 -5.08
N ASP A 571 -1.11 28.51 -3.80
CA ASP A 571 -0.24 28.93 -2.71
C ASP A 571 1.00 28.03 -2.62
N LYS A 572 2.04 28.38 -3.37
CA LYS A 572 3.33 27.67 -3.37
C LYS A 572 3.98 27.62 -1.99
N GLU A 573 3.71 28.59 -1.11
CA GLU A 573 4.28 28.66 0.23
C GLU A 573 3.82 27.47 1.09
N PHE A 574 2.58 27.01 0.93
CA PHE A 574 2.10 25.79 1.60
C PHE A 574 2.97 24.57 1.26
N TYR A 575 3.31 24.40 -0.01
CA TYR A 575 4.11 23.27 -0.48
C TYR A 575 5.58 23.39 -0.08
N ILE A 576 6.13 24.61 -0.06
CA ILE A 576 7.47 24.89 0.48
C ILE A 576 7.54 24.49 1.95
N ASN A 577 6.56 24.90 2.75
CA ASN A 577 6.49 24.54 4.16
C ASN A 577 6.31 23.03 4.36
N MET A 578 5.50 22.38 3.51
CA MET A 578 5.34 20.92 3.54
C MET A 578 6.64 20.20 3.20
N ALA A 579 7.34 20.60 2.13
CA ALA A 579 8.62 20.02 1.74
C ALA A 579 9.67 20.22 2.84
N THR A 580 9.76 21.43 3.39
CA THR A 580 10.66 21.77 4.51
C THR A 580 10.39 20.92 5.74
N LYS A 581 9.12 20.79 6.13
CA LYS A 581 8.73 19.90 7.25
C LYS A 581 9.17 18.46 6.98
N ARG A 582 8.89 17.93 5.79
CA ARG A 582 9.29 16.56 5.44
C ARG A 582 10.80 16.38 5.41
N ILE A 583 11.56 17.37 4.93
CA ILE A 583 13.03 17.38 5.01
C ILE A 583 13.50 17.36 6.46
N HIS A 584 12.88 18.13 7.34
CA HIS A 584 13.19 18.11 8.78
C HIS A 584 12.85 16.75 9.40
N ASP A 585 11.76 16.11 8.98
CA ASP A 585 11.42 14.75 9.40
C ASP A 585 12.46 13.72 8.94
N PHE A 586 13.18 13.97 7.83
CA PHE A 586 14.35 13.19 7.42
C PHE A 586 15.56 13.49 8.30
N ILE A 587 15.90 14.77 8.50
CA ILE A 587 17.05 15.22 9.31
C ILE A 587 16.92 14.79 10.79
N GLY A 588 15.70 14.70 11.30
CA GLY A 588 15.43 14.40 12.70
C GLY A 588 15.61 15.61 13.62
N LYS A 589 15.28 15.44 14.91
CA LYS A 589 15.45 16.47 15.94
C LYS A 589 16.92 16.57 16.38
N GLY A 590 17.82 16.91 15.47
CA GLY A 590 19.05 17.61 15.84
C GLY A 590 18.68 19.06 16.17
N GLU A 591 19.23 19.62 17.25
CA GLU A 591 19.04 21.02 17.63
C GLU A 591 19.38 21.96 16.46
N SER A 592 18.39 22.34 15.65
CA SER A 592 18.48 23.54 14.83
C SER A 592 17.56 24.59 15.44
N GLU A 593 18.16 25.68 15.91
CA GLU A 593 17.44 26.89 16.33
C GLU A 593 16.46 27.36 15.24
N LEU A 594 16.75 27.06 13.96
CA LEU A 594 15.91 27.36 12.80
C LEU A 594 14.54 26.65 12.82
N GLY A 595 14.45 25.42 13.31
CA GLY A 595 13.18 24.67 13.42
C GLY A 595 12.27 25.21 14.52
N LYS A 596 12.88 25.67 15.63
CA LYS A 596 12.18 26.40 16.70
C LYS A 596 11.79 27.80 16.24
N GLU A 597 12.63 28.48 15.47
CA GLU A 597 12.34 29.78 14.85
C GLU A 597 11.21 29.69 13.83
N LEU A 598 11.14 28.67 12.98
CA LEU A 598 10.03 28.49 12.03
C LEU A 598 8.70 28.17 12.73
N GLN A 599 8.71 27.35 13.78
CA GLN A 599 7.52 27.15 14.62
C GLN A 599 7.11 28.43 15.36
N GLN A 600 8.06 29.27 15.77
CA GLN A 600 7.80 30.59 16.33
C GLN A 600 7.36 31.62 15.28
N ILE A 601 7.81 31.55 14.03
CA ILE A 601 7.41 32.42 12.92
C ILE A 601 6.00 32.06 12.46
N VAL A 602 5.67 30.78 12.39
CA VAL A 602 4.31 30.29 12.13
C VAL A 602 3.39 30.74 13.26
N LYS A 603 3.75 30.53 14.54
CA LYS A 603 2.98 31.07 15.68
C LYS A 603 2.87 32.60 15.65
N ARG A 604 3.96 33.34 15.38
CA ARG A 604 3.97 34.82 15.34
C ARG A 604 3.12 35.38 14.18
N LYS A 605 3.06 34.71 13.03
CA LYS A 605 2.17 35.11 11.92
C LYS A 605 0.69 34.86 12.24
N THR A 606 0.36 33.84 13.03
CA THR A 606 -1.01 33.59 13.50
C THR A 606 -1.45 34.62 14.55
N TYR A 607 -0.56 35.08 15.44
CA TYR A 607 -0.89 36.10 16.44
C TYR A 607 -0.91 37.53 15.88
N LYS A 608 -0.12 37.86 14.85
CA LYS A 608 -0.14 39.21 14.24
C LYS A 608 -1.44 39.51 13.50
N LYS A 609 -2.11 38.48 12.94
CA LYS A 609 -3.43 38.61 12.31
C LYS A 609 -4.57 38.78 13.32
N LEU A 610 -4.42 38.31 14.56
CA LEU A 610 -5.40 38.55 15.63
C LEU A 610 -5.28 39.96 16.26
N ASP A 611 -4.10 40.58 16.23
CA ASP A 611 -3.87 41.90 16.82
C ASP A 611 -4.27 43.06 15.86
N ASP A 612 -4.13 42.84 14.55
CA ASP A 612 -4.50 43.84 13.53
C ASP A 612 -6.02 43.90 13.27
N GLU A 613 -6.79 42.88 13.65
CA GLU A 613 -8.27 42.87 13.56
C GLU A 613 -8.97 43.42 14.83
N VAL A 614 -8.24 43.70 15.91
CA VAL A 614 -8.77 44.36 17.13
C VAL A 614 -8.61 45.90 17.05
N ARG A 615 -7.96 46.44 16.02
CA ARG A 615 -7.67 47.88 15.87
C ARG A 615 -8.66 48.70 15.03
N VAL A 616 -9.88 48.21 14.84
CA VAL A 616 -10.97 49.02 14.30
C VAL A 616 -12.21 48.78 15.14
N PHE A 617 -12.28 49.27 16.37
CA PHE A 617 -13.50 49.90 16.91
C PHE A 617 -13.18 50.66 18.22
N ASN A 618 -13.48 51.95 18.16
CA ASN A 618 -13.67 52.92 19.24
C ASN A 618 -12.46 53.55 19.96
N LYS A 619 -12.18 54.78 19.50
CA LYS A 619 -11.71 55.92 20.30
C LYS A 619 -12.60 56.13 21.55
N GLY A 620 -11.96 56.39 22.68
CA GLY A 620 -12.60 56.99 23.86
C GLY A 620 -11.76 56.84 25.14
N ASP A 621 -11.04 57.91 25.48
CA ASP A 621 -10.59 58.33 26.82
C ASP A 621 -9.55 57.53 27.66
N ILE A 622 -8.37 58.14 27.80
CA ILE A 622 -7.49 58.38 28.99
C ILE A 622 -7.73 57.43 30.20
N ILE A 623 -6.75 56.70 30.78
CA ILE A 623 -5.66 57.20 31.66
C ILE A 623 -4.57 56.12 31.83
N SER A 624 -3.32 56.60 31.78
CA SER A 624 -2.07 55.96 32.18
C SER A 624 -2.04 55.69 33.68
N ASP A 625 -1.65 54.48 34.11
CA ASP A 625 -0.81 54.22 35.31
C ASP A 625 -0.54 52.71 35.54
N GLU A 626 -1.31 51.80 34.92
CA GLU A 626 -1.20 50.35 35.19
C GLU A 626 -0.09 49.61 34.39
N TRP A 627 0.62 50.28 33.47
CA TRP A 627 1.62 49.60 32.63
C TRP A 627 3.03 49.52 33.25
N ASN A 628 3.33 50.39 34.22
CA ASN A 628 4.65 50.39 34.88
C ASN A 628 4.70 49.46 36.11
N GLU A 629 3.55 49.09 36.69
CA GLU A 629 3.50 48.20 37.86
C GLU A 629 3.67 46.71 37.48
N ALA A 630 3.32 46.34 36.24
CA ALA A 630 3.46 44.97 35.73
C ALA A 630 4.92 44.59 35.39
N GLN A 631 5.78 45.55 35.05
CA GLN A 631 7.19 45.27 34.71
C GLN A 631 8.09 45.10 35.95
N ASP A 632 7.81 45.80 37.06
CA ASP A 632 8.60 45.69 38.29
C ASP A 632 8.36 44.38 39.07
N ILE A 633 7.13 43.83 39.01
CA ILE A 633 6.80 42.53 39.64
C ILE A 633 7.54 41.37 38.95
N THR A 634 7.76 41.49 37.64
CA THR A 634 8.34 40.42 36.82
C THR A 634 9.86 40.35 36.98
N LYS A 635 10.52 41.51 37.18
CA LYS A 635 11.95 41.58 37.46
C LYS A 635 12.28 41.09 38.88
N LYS A 636 11.47 41.46 39.87
CA LYS A 636 11.65 41.03 41.27
C LYS A 636 11.49 39.51 41.45
N LYS A 637 10.53 38.89 40.75
CA LYS A 637 10.34 37.42 40.78
C LYS A 637 11.47 36.65 40.09
N TYR A 638 12.14 37.25 39.11
CA TYR A 638 13.27 36.64 38.41
C TYR A 638 14.55 36.69 39.24
N ASP A 639 14.79 37.81 39.94
CA ASP A 639 15.95 37.97 40.82
C ASP A 639 15.82 37.14 42.10
N ASP A 640 14.61 36.94 42.64
CA ASP A 640 14.33 36.05 43.78
C ASP A 640 14.49 34.56 43.43
N PHE A 641 14.32 34.19 42.16
CA PHE A 641 14.44 32.80 41.66
C PHE A 641 15.91 32.35 41.53
N ILE A 642 16.84 33.28 41.29
CA ILE A 642 18.28 33.00 41.18
C ILE A 642 18.96 32.91 42.57
N ALA A 643 18.36 33.47 43.62
CA ALA A 643 18.99 33.61 44.93
C ALA A 643 18.75 32.44 45.93
N LYS A 644 17.97 31.40 45.58
CA LYS A 644 17.61 30.32 46.52
C LYS A 644 17.79 28.91 45.94
N GLY A 645 19.03 28.60 45.58
CA GLY A 645 19.48 27.21 45.52
C GLY A 645 19.76 26.66 46.93
N GLU A 646 19.35 25.40 47.13
CA GLU A 646 19.72 24.43 48.20
C GLU A 646 19.05 24.58 49.59
N GLU A 647 18.15 23.64 49.93
CA GLU A 647 18.36 22.46 50.81
C GLU A 647 17.01 21.77 51.08
N GLU A 648 17.03 20.45 51.28
CA GLU A 648 15.88 19.59 51.59
C GLU A 648 15.21 19.97 52.94
N ASP A 649 13.87 19.89 53.01
CA ASP A 649 13.19 19.16 54.10
C ASP A 649 11.67 19.03 53.89
N ILE A 650 11.15 17.87 54.28
CA ILE A 650 9.76 17.41 54.17
C ILE A 650 8.90 18.01 55.30
N VAL A 651 7.80 18.71 54.99
CA VAL A 651 6.61 18.79 55.87
C VAL A 651 5.30 18.91 55.06
N VAL A 652 4.31 18.13 55.50
CA VAL A 652 2.99 17.84 54.90
C VAL A 652 1.92 18.93 55.16
N SER A 653 1.09 19.13 54.12
CA SER A 653 -0.32 19.59 54.09
C SER A 653 -0.71 21.07 54.26
N LYS A 654 -1.36 21.58 53.21
CA LYS A 654 -2.79 21.96 53.22
C LYS A 654 -3.31 21.81 51.78
N THR A 655 -4.25 20.88 51.57
CA THR A 655 -4.82 20.56 50.25
C THR A 655 -5.76 21.69 49.82
N GLU A 656 -5.40 22.43 48.77
CA GLU A 656 -6.35 23.26 48.02
C GLU A 656 -7.37 22.34 47.34
N VAL A 657 -8.66 22.66 47.47
CA VAL A 657 -9.74 21.94 46.79
C VAL A 657 -9.58 22.19 45.28
N GLN A 658 -9.13 21.18 44.53
CA GLN A 658 -9.04 21.25 43.08
C GLN A 658 -10.43 21.13 42.46
N GLY A 659 -10.80 22.04 41.55
CA GLY A 659 -12.05 21.93 40.79
C GLY A 659 -12.04 20.74 39.81
N ILE A 660 -13.24 20.28 39.41
CA ILE A 660 -13.44 19.05 38.62
C ILE A 660 -12.60 18.99 37.33
N VAL A 661 -12.34 20.14 36.69
CA VAL A 661 -11.52 20.24 35.47
C VAL A 661 -10.06 19.88 35.74
N SER A 662 -9.51 20.33 36.86
CA SER A 662 -8.14 20.00 37.28
C SER A 662 -8.03 18.52 37.65
N LYS A 663 -9.03 17.98 38.37
CA LYS A 663 -9.11 16.55 38.70
C LYS A 663 -9.16 15.66 37.44
N ILE A 664 -9.94 16.06 36.41
CA ILE A 664 -9.97 15.37 35.11
C ILE A 664 -8.62 15.43 34.39
N PHE A 665 -7.90 16.56 34.47
CA PHE A 665 -6.56 16.68 33.90
C PHE A 665 -5.55 15.75 34.59
N GLU A 666 -5.64 15.61 35.92
CA GLU A 666 -4.81 14.65 36.67
C GLU A 666 -5.15 13.20 36.30
N ILE A 667 -6.43 12.84 36.11
CA ILE A 667 -6.82 11.50 35.59
C ILE A 667 -6.14 11.22 34.25
N ARG A 668 -6.10 12.19 33.33
CA ARG A 668 -5.40 12.03 32.04
C ARG A 668 -3.92 11.75 32.22
N LYS A 669 -3.25 12.44 33.15
CA LYS A 669 -1.84 12.18 33.47
C LYS A 669 -1.64 10.77 34.04
N ILE A 670 -2.49 10.35 34.97
CA ILE A 670 -2.42 9.02 35.57
C ILE A 670 -2.58 7.95 34.48
N LEU A 671 -3.62 8.03 33.65
CA LEU A 671 -3.91 7.04 32.61
C LEU A 671 -2.90 7.04 31.46
N SER A 672 -2.25 8.18 31.17
CA SER A 672 -1.16 8.25 30.18
C SER A 672 0.10 7.49 30.59
N ARG A 673 0.27 7.23 31.90
CA ARG A 673 1.40 6.49 32.47
C ARG A 673 1.08 5.01 32.68
N VAL A 674 -0.17 4.61 32.48
CA VAL A 674 -0.58 3.21 32.56
C VAL A 674 -0.10 2.49 31.30
N GLN A 675 0.49 1.31 31.50
CA GLN A 675 0.78 0.38 30.42
C GLN A 675 -0.51 -0.37 30.07
N TRP A 676 -1.00 -0.15 28.85
CA TRP A 676 -2.23 -0.76 28.34
C TRP A 676 -1.89 -2.02 27.56
N GLU A 677 -2.35 -3.17 28.04
CA GLU A 677 -2.05 -4.49 27.48
C GLU A 677 -3.31 -5.10 26.91
N LYS A 678 -3.23 -5.61 25.67
CA LYS A 678 -4.35 -6.30 25.03
C LYS A 678 -4.55 -7.68 25.68
N ASP A 679 -5.25 -7.70 26.81
CA ASP A 679 -5.47 -8.86 27.71
C ASP A 679 -6.74 -9.67 27.39
N GLY A 680 -7.43 -9.33 26.29
CA GLY A 680 -8.61 -10.04 25.80
C GLY A 680 -8.46 -10.46 24.35
N THR A 681 -8.97 -11.63 24.00
CA THR A 681 -8.90 -12.16 22.64
C THR A 681 -10.30 -12.36 22.08
N ASN A 682 -10.57 -11.83 20.88
CA ASN A 682 -11.77 -12.18 20.13
C ASN A 682 -11.43 -13.34 19.20
N THR A 683 -11.86 -14.55 19.57
CA THR A 683 -11.52 -15.79 18.86
C THR A 683 -12.16 -15.92 17.48
N ASN A 684 -13.19 -15.13 17.17
CA ASN A 684 -13.92 -15.23 15.90
C ASN A 684 -13.41 -14.28 14.81
N GLN A 685 -12.77 -13.17 15.22
CA GLN A 685 -12.23 -12.15 14.32
C GLN A 685 -10.72 -11.95 14.54
N GLU A 686 -10.12 -12.82 15.36
CA GLU A 686 -8.69 -13.00 15.56
C GLU A 686 -7.90 -11.73 15.89
N TYR A 687 -8.50 -10.79 16.63
CA TYR A 687 -7.80 -9.64 17.18
C TYR A 687 -7.74 -9.68 18.71
N ASN A 688 -6.63 -9.19 19.26
CA ASN A 688 -6.51 -8.91 20.68
C ASN A 688 -7.02 -7.49 20.96
N TYR A 689 -7.68 -7.32 22.09
CA TYR A 689 -8.23 -6.07 22.55
C TYR A 689 -7.97 -5.93 24.05
N ILE A 690 -7.91 -4.70 24.54
CA ILE A 690 -7.85 -4.44 25.98
C ILE A 690 -9.24 -4.76 26.57
N THR A 691 -9.31 -5.64 27.56
CA THR A 691 -10.54 -6.07 28.20
C THR A 691 -11.22 -4.91 28.93
N GLU A 692 -12.53 -5.04 29.13
CA GLU A 692 -13.27 -4.08 29.95
C GLU A 692 -12.74 -4.02 31.38
N ALA A 693 -12.25 -5.16 31.91
CA ALA A 693 -11.73 -5.27 33.26
C ALA A 693 -10.47 -4.39 33.45
N GLN A 694 -9.59 -4.35 32.44
CA GLN A 694 -8.40 -3.49 32.49
C GLN A 694 -8.78 -2.00 32.43
N TYR A 695 -9.71 -1.62 31.55
CA TYR A 695 -10.25 -0.26 31.49
C TYR A 695 -10.86 0.17 32.82
N LYS A 696 -11.72 -0.67 33.43
CA LYS A 696 -12.34 -0.38 34.74
C LYS A 696 -11.30 -0.24 35.84
N LYS A 697 -10.37 -1.20 35.96
CA LYS A 697 -9.35 -1.21 37.00
C LYS A 697 -8.51 0.08 37.01
N HIS A 698 -8.02 0.50 35.85
CA HIS A 698 -7.18 1.70 35.76
C HIS A 698 -7.99 2.98 35.91
N PHE A 699 -9.21 3.02 35.37
CA PHE A 699 -10.09 4.18 35.48
C PHE A 699 -10.58 4.40 36.91
N GLU A 700 -11.06 3.36 37.59
CA GLU A 700 -11.49 3.39 39.01
C GLU A 700 -10.35 3.87 39.92
N SER A 701 -9.14 3.32 39.72
CA SER A 701 -7.96 3.76 40.49
C SER A 701 -7.61 5.22 40.23
N ALA A 702 -7.82 5.73 39.02
CA ALA A 702 -7.52 7.11 38.68
C ALA A 702 -8.55 8.10 39.24
N ILE A 703 -9.86 7.78 39.17
CA ILE A 703 -10.93 8.65 39.71
C ILE A 703 -10.92 8.67 41.25
N GLU A 704 -10.58 7.54 41.90
CA GLU A 704 -10.43 7.46 43.37
C GLU A 704 -9.28 8.35 43.86
N GLN A 705 -8.15 8.35 43.16
CA GLN A 705 -6.97 9.17 43.51
C GLN A 705 -7.25 10.68 43.48
N VAL A 706 -8.20 11.13 42.67
CA VAL A 706 -8.54 12.55 42.53
C VAL A 706 -9.86 12.93 43.23
N GLY A 707 -10.55 11.98 43.86
CA GLY A 707 -11.83 12.22 44.54
C GLY A 707 -12.96 12.56 43.59
N LEU A 708 -13.17 11.73 42.55
CA LEU A 708 -14.36 11.78 41.69
C LEU A 708 -15.13 10.45 41.76
N ASP A 709 -16.46 10.53 41.77
CA ASP A 709 -17.37 9.41 41.59
C ASP A 709 -17.81 9.29 40.12
N PHE A 710 -18.25 8.10 39.70
CA PHE A 710 -18.60 7.80 38.31
C PHE A 710 -19.90 7.01 38.19
N VAL A 711 -20.84 7.53 37.39
CA VAL A 711 -22.11 6.88 37.08
C VAL A 711 -22.20 6.61 35.58
N PHE A 712 -22.62 5.40 35.20
CA PHE A 712 -22.70 4.97 33.80
C PHE A 712 -24.04 4.26 33.52
N ASN A 713 -24.99 4.99 32.91
CA ASN A 713 -26.37 4.54 32.74
C ASN A 713 -26.79 4.52 31.25
N PRO A 714 -27.25 3.38 30.70
CA PRO A 714 -27.84 3.38 29.37
C PRO A 714 -29.12 4.22 29.37
N ILE A 715 -29.22 5.14 28.40
CA ILE A 715 -30.38 6.04 28.26
C ILE A 715 -31.20 5.73 27.00
N GLU A 716 -30.61 5.05 26.03
CA GLU A 716 -31.27 4.64 24.79
C GLU A 716 -30.68 3.31 24.30
N THR A 717 -31.54 2.39 23.87
CA THR A 717 -31.15 1.08 23.33
C THR A 717 -31.91 0.85 22.04
N ASN A 718 -31.19 0.59 20.95
CA ASN A 718 -31.74 0.22 19.66
C ASN A 718 -31.38 -1.23 19.32
N PHE A 719 -32.31 -1.99 18.75
CA PHE A 719 -32.12 -3.41 18.43
C PHE A 719 -32.45 -3.68 16.97
N VAL A 720 -31.43 -4.07 16.21
CA VAL A 720 -31.51 -4.34 14.77
C VAL A 720 -31.43 -5.85 14.54
N GLN A 721 -32.50 -6.44 14.02
CA GLN A 721 -32.58 -7.89 13.81
C GLN A 721 -31.89 -8.34 12.51
N ASN A 722 -31.24 -9.51 12.54
CA ASN A 722 -30.77 -10.26 11.37
C ASN A 722 -29.74 -9.53 10.50
N ILE A 723 -28.76 -8.87 11.12
CA ILE A 723 -27.60 -8.32 10.39
C ILE A 723 -26.78 -9.41 9.69
N THR A 724 -26.88 -10.66 10.15
CA THR A 724 -26.48 -11.88 9.43
C THR A 724 -27.51 -12.99 9.68
N SER A 725 -27.40 -14.13 9.00
CA SER A 725 -28.26 -15.31 9.21
C SER A 725 -28.21 -15.90 10.62
N LYS A 726 -27.28 -15.41 11.48
CA LYS A 726 -27.06 -15.87 12.85
C LYS A 726 -26.69 -14.74 13.84
N GLN A 727 -27.01 -13.47 13.61
CA GLN A 727 -26.69 -12.38 14.57
C GLN A 727 -27.70 -11.22 14.54
N HIS A 728 -28.00 -10.65 15.72
CA HIS A 728 -28.68 -9.37 15.90
C HIS A 728 -27.67 -8.32 16.37
N LEU A 729 -27.86 -7.05 16.00
CA LEU A 729 -27.05 -5.92 16.45
C LEU A 729 -27.82 -5.14 17.52
N THR A 730 -27.17 -4.89 18.65
CA THR A 730 -27.67 -4.00 19.71
C THR A 730 -26.79 -2.75 19.75
N GLU A 731 -27.41 -1.59 19.75
CA GLU A 731 -26.74 -0.29 19.89
C GLU A 731 -27.23 0.36 21.17
N VAL A 732 -26.31 0.94 21.95
CA VAL A 732 -26.64 1.63 23.19
C VAL A 732 -26.03 3.02 23.19
N LYS A 733 -26.81 4.00 23.64
CA LYS A 733 -26.33 5.30 24.06
C LYS A 733 -26.30 5.33 25.58
N VAL A 734 -25.15 5.71 26.13
CA VAL A 734 -24.90 5.72 27.56
C VAL A 734 -24.60 7.14 28.03
N GLU A 735 -25.21 7.51 29.14
CA GLU A 735 -24.87 8.71 29.91
C GLU A 735 -23.81 8.34 30.96
N ALA A 736 -22.65 8.99 30.83
CA ALA A 736 -21.50 8.82 31.70
C ALA A 736 -21.29 10.12 32.49
N LYS A 737 -21.42 10.07 33.81
CA LYS A 737 -21.35 11.24 34.70
C LYS A 737 -20.19 11.11 35.67
N LEU A 738 -19.34 12.12 35.74
CA LEU A 738 -18.35 12.30 36.79
C LEU A 738 -18.85 13.29 37.83
N ILE A 739 -18.74 12.94 39.11
CA ILE A 739 -19.24 13.76 40.22
C ILE A 739 -18.07 14.06 41.13
N ASP A 740 -17.80 15.33 41.38
CA ASP A 740 -16.78 15.74 42.34
C ASP A 740 -17.29 15.52 43.77
N THR A 741 -16.64 14.65 44.53
CA THR A 741 -17.08 14.27 45.88
C THR A 741 -16.94 15.40 46.90
N ASP A 742 -16.11 16.42 46.59
CA ASP A 742 -15.87 17.55 47.48
C ASP A 742 -16.86 18.71 47.22
N THR A 743 -17.31 18.86 45.96
CA THR A 743 -18.10 20.02 45.52
C THR A 743 -19.50 19.69 45.02
N ASN A 744 -19.81 18.41 44.78
CA ASN A 744 -20.99 17.92 44.05
C ASN A 744 -21.13 18.49 42.62
N GLU A 745 -20.07 19.06 42.05
CA GLU A 745 -20.07 19.46 40.65
C GLU A 745 -20.13 18.22 39.76
N GLU A 746 -21.03 18.22 38.77
CA GLU A 746 -21.21 17.09 37.86
C GLU A 746 -20.75 17.45 36.45
N ARG A 747 -20.10 16.50 35.78
CA ARG A 747 -19.76 16.61 34.36
C ARG A 747 -20.28 15.41 33.58
N LEU A 748 -21.07 15.72 32.56
CA LEU A 748 -21.84 14.74 31.81
C LEU A 748 -21.23 14.49 30.43
N TYR A 749 -21.19 13.23 30.03
CA TYR A 749 -20.68 12.76 28.76
C TYR A 749 -21.65 11.76 28.15
N TYR A 750 -21.66 11.68 26.82
CA TYR A 750 -22.41 10.68 26.09
C TYR A 750 -21.43 9.76 25.35
N ALA A 751 -21.66 8.45 25.48
CA ALA A 751 -20.89 7.43 24.80
C ALA A 751 -21.81 6.48 24.04
N PHE A 752 -21.30 5.93 22.94
CA PHE A 752 -22.05 5.03 22.08
C PHE A 752 -21.31 3.71 21.99
N GLY A 753 -22.07 2.62 21.96
CA GLY A 753 -21.50 1.29 21.80
C GLY A 753 -22.42 0.39 21.00
N GLN A 754 -21.81 -0.55 20.28
CA GLN A 754 -22.50 -1.51 19.44
C GLN A 754 -22.02 -2.93 19.77
N GLY A 755 -22.93 -3.89 19.74
CA GLY A 755 -22.64 -5.29 20.05
C GLY A 755 -23.48 -6.23 19.20
N ALA A 756 -22.83 -7.13 18.46
CA ALA A 756 -23.48 -8.16 17.66
C ALA A 756 -23.45 -9.53 18.36
N ASP A 757 -24.62 -10.14 18.56
CA ASP A 757 -24.77 -11.49 19.16
C ASP A 757 -26.15 -12.13 18.86
N MET A 758 -26.32 -13.41 19.21
CA MET A 758 -27.60 -14.11 19.26
C MET A 758 -28.21 -13.97 20.67
N GLY A 759 -29.37 -13.33 20.77
CA GLY A 759 -30.10 -13.13 22.03
C GLY A 759 -29.54 -11.99 22.90
N ASP A 760 -29.83 -12.03 24.20
CA ASP A 760 -29.65 -10.89 25.12
C ASP A 760 -28.19 -10.48 25.40
N LYS A 761 -27.20 -11.19 24.82
CA LYS A 761 -25.76 -10.87 24.98
C LYS A 761 -25.32 -9.63 24.19
N GLY A 762 -26.09 -9.21 23.19
CA GLY A 762 -25.80 -8.02 22.38
C GLY A 762 -25.71 -6.74 23.20
N ILE A 763 -26.60 -6.56 24.20
CA ILE A 763 -26.61 -5.37 25.06
C ILE A 763 -25.36 -5.26 25.93
N TYR A 764 -24.85 -6.38 26.45
CA TYR A 764 -23.63 -6.38 27.27
C TYR A 764 -22.41 -5.99 26.43
N LYS A 765 -22.28 -6.55 25.21
CA LYS A 765 -21.21 -6.16 24.28
C LYS A 765 -21.28 -4.68 23.89
N ALA A 766 -22.49 -4.17 23.67
CA ALA A 766 -22.72 -2.77 23.34
C ALA A 766 -22.33 -1.85 24.51
N LEU A 767 -22.71 -2.19 25.76
CA LEU A 767 -22.30 -1.45 26.96
C LEU A 767 -20.78 -1.49 27.20
N THR A 768 -20.16 -2.65 27.00
CA THR A 768 -18.70 -2.81 27.06
C THR A 768 -18.01 -1.91 26.03
N GLY A 769 -18.51 -1.87 24.79
CA GLY A 769 -17.99 -1.00 23.73
C GLY A 769 -18.12 0.48 24.10
N ALA A 770 -19.28 0.90 24.61
CA ALA A 770 -19.53 2.27 25.03
C ALA A 770 -18.59 2.72 26.16
N LEU A 771 -18.34 1.86 27.16
CA LEU A 771 -17.46 2.17 28.27
C LEU A 771 -16.00 2.37 27.81
N LYS A 772 -15.50 1.45 26.97
CA LYS A 772 -14.14 1.55 26.42
C LYS A 772 -13.98 2.82 25.58
N TYR A 773 -14.97 3.11 24.73
CA TYR A 773 -14.97 4.32 23.91
C TYR A 773 -14.99 5.61 24.73
N PHE A 774 -15.80 5.65 25.81
CA PHE A 774 -15.83 6.77 26.75
C PHE A 774 -14.44 7.02 27.34
N ILE A 775 -13.81 5.98 27.88
CA ILE A 775 -12.54 6.13 28.60
C ILE A 775 -11.40 6.44 27.60
N SER A 776 -11.31 5.74 26.47
CA SER A 776 -10.21 5.95 25.50
C SER A 776 -10.26 7.34 24.87
N THR A 777 -11.44 7.81 24.49
CA THR A 777 -11.62 9.09 23.77
C THR A 777 -11.49 10.29 24.70
N ASN A 778 -12.10 10.25 25.90
CA ASN A 778 -12.11 11.42 26.80
C ASN A 778 -10.81 11.57 27.59
N PHE A 779 -10.01 10.50 27.70
CA PHE A 779 -8.75 10.49 28.46
C PHE A 779 -7.50 10.20 27.62
N LEU A 780 -7.63 10.17 26.27
CA LEU A 780 -6.52 10.09 25.30
C LEU A 780 -5.61 8.87 25.50
N ILE A 781 -6.23 7.70 25.67
CA ILE A 781 -5.50 6.43 25.79
C ILE A 781 -4.98 6.03 24.41
N ASN A 782 -3.67 5.79 24.30
CA ASN A 782 -3.05 5.23 23.10
C ASN A 782 -3.12 3.69 23.16
N ASP A 783 -4.19 3.12 22.62
CA ASP A 783 -4.43 1.67 22.63
C ASP A 783 -3.88 0.93 21.39
N ASN A 784 -3.14 1.64 20.51
CA ASN A 784 -2.58 1.13 19.25
C ASN A 784 -3.62 0.35 18.41
N ASN A 785 -4.89 0.76 18.44
CA ASN A 785 -5.93 0.28 17.53
C ASN A 785 -6.21 1.40 16.51
N ASP A 786 -5.24 1.72 15.65
CA ASP A 786 -5.48 2.62 14.51
C ASP A 786 -6.19 1.82 13.39
N PRO A 787 -7.47 2.10 13.10
CA PRO A 787 -8.22 1.36 12.08
C PRO A 787 -7.81 1.72 10.63
N GLU A 788 -6.82 2.60 10.42
CA GLU A 788 -6.45 3.17 9.11
C GLU A 788 -5.02 2.78 8.63
N ALA A 789 -4.40 1.73 9.19
CA ALA A 789 -3.06 1.27 8.77
C ALA A 789 -3.11 0.30 7.56
N ASP A 790 -2.52 0.68 6.41
CA ASP A 790 -2.38 -0.14 5.19
C ASP A 790 -0.90 -0.40 4.80
N GLU A 791 -0.55 -1.62 4.36
CA GLU A 791 0.83 -2.07 3.98
C GLU A 791 1.15 -1.98 2.46
N PRO A 792 2.42 -1.73 2.02
CA PRO A 792 2.76 -1.55 0.59
C PRO A 792 3.73 -2.59 -0.06
N LEU A 793 3.60 -2.78 -1.39
CA LEU A 793 4.30 -3.73 -2.30
C LEU A 793 5.53 -3.15 -3.07
N PRO A 794 6.48 -3.96 -3.62
CA PRO A 794 7.76 -3.49 -4.18
C PRO A 794 7.90 -3.47 -5.72
N LYS A 795 8.79 -2.60 -6.24
CA LYS A 795 9.12 -2.35 -7.68
C LYS A 795 10.65 -2.17 -7.93
N PRO A 796 11.15 -2.25 -9.19
CA PRO A 796 12.39 -2.99 -9.56
C PRO A 796 13.57 -2.13 -10.01
N LYS A 797 14.76 -2.73 -10.26
CA LYS A 797 15.72 -2.24 -11.30
C LYS A 797 16.92 -3.15 -11.68
N LYS A 798 17.56 -2.74 -12.82
CA LYS A 798 18.62 -3.32 -13.68
C LYS A 798 20.05 -3.52 -13.10
N THR A 799 20.79 -4.33 -13.87
CA THR A 799 22.12 -4.99 -13.83
C THR A 799 23.37 -4.25 -13.31
N ALA A 800 24.33 -5.08 -12.88
CA ALA A 800 25.56 -4.81 -12.14
C ALA A 800 26.80 -4.48 -13.02
N TYR A 801 27.73 -3.71 -12.45
CA TYR A 801 29.07 -3.43 -12.99
C TYR A 801 30.06 -4.52 -12.56
N VAL A 802 30.97 -4.92 -13.46
CA VAL A 802 32.04 -5.90 -13.20
C VAL A 802 33.38 -5.25 -13.53
N ALA A 803 34.33 -5.30 -12.60
CA ALA A 803 35.65 -4.71 -12.75
C ALA A 803 36.47 -5.35 -13.89
N PRO A 804 37.27 -4.59 -14.66
CA PRO A 804 37.95 -5.08 -15.87
C PRO A 804 38.89 -6.26 -15.66
N SER A 805 39.61 -6.32 -14.54
CA SER A 805 40.60 -7.38 -14.27
C SER A 805 40.00 -8.77 -14.05
N LYS A 806 38.77 -8.84 -13.52
CA LYS A 806 38.03 -10.10 -13.36
C LYS A 806 37.35 -10.57 -14.65
N ARG A 807 37.29 -9.73 -15.70
CA ARG A 807 36.67 -10.12 -16.98
C ARG A 807 37.55 -11.01 -17.82
N ASP A 808 38.87 -10.85 -17.72
CA ASP A 808 39.83 -11.64 -18.51
C ASP A 808 40.07 -13.02 -17.88
N GLU A 809 40.15 -13.09 -16.54
CA GLU A 809 40.24 -14.36 -15.79
C GLU A 809 39.00 -15.24 -15.96
N ILE A 810 37.79 -14.65 -15.87
CA ILE A 810 36.53 -15.37 -16.05
C ILE A 810 36.34 -15.81 -17.52
N LYS A 811 36.91 -15.08 -18.49
CA LYS A 811 36.87 -15.48 -19.91
C LYS A 811 37.75 -16.68 -20.19
N GLU A 812 38.95 -16.73 -19.61
CA GLU A 812 39.86 -17.88 -19.75
C GLU A 812 39.29 -19.13 -19.07
N GLU A 813 38.68 -18.98 -17.88
CA GLU A 813 38.13 -20.10 -17.09
C GLU A 813 36.87 -20.73 -17.73
N ILE A 814 36.04 -19.94 -18.41
CA ILE A 814 34.86 -20.43 -19.16
C ILE A 814 35.27 -21.13 -20.47
N MET A 815 36.42 -20.77 -21.06
CA MET A 815 36.89 -21.37 -22.31
C MET A 815 37.54 -22.75 -22.13
N GLU A 816 37.90 -23.17 -20.92
CA GLU A 816 38.61 -24.43 -20.66
C GLU A 816 37.72 -25.64 -20.30
N THR A 817 36.40 -25.47 -20.12
CA THR A 817 35.48 -26.60 -19.83
C THR A 817 34.89 -27.20 -21.12
N GLU A 818 35.65 -28.10 -21.75
CA GLU A 818 35.20 -28.85 -22.95
C GLU A 818 34.24 -30.01 -22.58
N GLU A 819 33.00 -29.70 -22.19
CA GLU A 819 31.95 -30.72 -22.18
C GLU A 819 31.53 -31.07 -23.61
N LEU A 820 31.36 -32.37 -23.92
CA LEU A 820 30.89 -32.82 -25.23
C LEU A 820 29.42 -32.43 -25.46
N ALA A 821 29.06 -32.11 -26.71
CA ALA A 821 27.70 -31.74 -27.06
C ALA A 821 26.67 -32.80 -26.63
N THR A 822 25.60 -32.35 -25.98
CA THR A 822 24.51 -33.18 -25.50
C THR A 822 23.78 -33.91 -26.64
N ALA A 823 23.04 -34.97 -26.32
CA ALA A 823 22.26 -35.71 -27.31
C ALA A 823 21.16 -34.82 -27.95
N GLU A 824 20.61 -33.89 -27.16
CA GLU A 824 19.64 -32.87 -27.59
C GLU A 824 20.25 -31.97 -28.67
N ASN A 825 21.41 -31.36 -28.40
CA ASN A 825 22.07 -30.45 -29.33
C ASN A 825 22.43 -31.15 -30.65
N LYS A 826 22.89 -32.40 -30.57
CA LYS A 826 23.17 -33.22 -31.75
C LYS A 826 21.92 -33.53 -32.58
N ARG A 827 20.75 -33.65 -31.94
CA ARG A 827 19.46 -33.85 -32.60
C ARG A 827 19.02 -32.57 -33.31
N ILE A 828 19.08 -31.42 -32.62
CA ILE A 828 18.72 -30.12 -33.18
C ILE A 828 19.57 -29.79 -34.41
N ILE A 829 20.90 -29.94 -34.32
CA ILE A 829 21.81 -29.73 -35.47
C ILE A 829 21.44 -30.63 -36.64
N LYS A 830 21.03 -31.88 -36.38
CA LYS A 830 20.65 -32.83 -37.43
C LYS A 830 19.36 -32.41 -38.12
N ASP A 831 18.36 -31.99 -37.35
CA ASP A 831 17.05 -31.57 -37.85
C ASP A 831 17.19 -30.27 -38.68
N LEU A 832 17.92 -29.27 -38.18
CA LEU A 832 18.20 -28.02 -38.92
C LEU A 832 19.03 -28.28 -40.18
N ARG A 833 20.04 -29.13 -40.12
CA ARG A 833 20.82 -29.53 -41.31
C ARG A 833 19.95 -30.21 -42.36
N ASP A 834 19.01 -31.06 -41.94
CA ASP A 834 18.13 -31.76 -42.87
C ASP A 834 17.10 -30.80 -43.50
N GLN A 835 16.61 -29.79 -42.77
CA GLN A 835 15.84 -28.67 -43.33
C GLN A 835 16.66 -27.88 -44.37
N LEU A 836 17.91 -27.52 -44.04
CA LEU A 836 18.81 -26.83 -44.97
C LEU A 836 19.04 -27.63 -46.27
N LYS A 837 19.11 -28.97 -46.22
CA LYS A 837 19.22 -29.79 -47.44
C LYS A 837 17.97 -29.73 -48.32
N GLU A 838 16.79 -29.55 -47.75
CA GLU A 838 15.54 -29.47 -48.50
C GLU A 838 15.46 -28.18 -49.32
N THR A 839 16.15 -27.11 -48.90
CA THR A 839 16.24 -25.84 -49.64
C THR A 839 17.06 -25.95 -50.93
N GLY A 840 17.98 -26.92 -51.02
CA GLY A 840 18.85 -27.15 -52.19
C GLY A 840 20.01 -26.16 -52.36
N GLU A 841 20.09 -25.13 -51.52
CA GLU A 841 21.19 -24.16 -51.44
C GLU A 841 22.10 -24.48 -50.23
N HIS A 842 23.29 -23.86 -50.12
CA HIS A 842 24.25 -24.08 -49.01
C HIS A 842 24.86 -25.50 -48.87
N ASN A 843 25.10 -26.21 -49.98
CA ASN A 843 25.72 -27.55 -50.00
C ASN A 843 27.09 -27.64 -49.29
N ASP A 844 27.86 -26.56 -49.23
CA ASP A 844 29.17 -26.55 -48.56
C ASP A 844 29.04 -26.42 -47.03
N LEU A 845 28.05 -25.67 -46.54
CA LEU A 845 27.71 -25.59 -45.12
C LEU A 845 27.22 -26.95 -44.60
N VAL A 846 26.40 -27.66 -45.39
CA VAL A 846 25.96 -29.02 -45.05
C VAL A 846 27.15 -30.00 -44.93
N LYS A 847 28.18 -29.87 -45.78
CA LYS A 847 29.41 -30.68 -45.66
C LYS A 847 30.21 -30.31 -44.41
N GLU A 848 30.31 -29.03 -44.10
CA GLU A 848 30.98 -28.52 -42.89
C GLU A 848 30.33 -29.07 -41.62
N ILE A 849 29.00 -28.98 -41.50
CA ILE A 849 28.22 -29.54 -40.38
C ILE A 849 28.48 -31.04 -40.23
N ASN A 850 28.46 -31.79 -41.34
CA ASN A 850 28.71 -33.23 -41.29
C ASN A 850 30.12 -33.56 -40.81
N SER A 851 31.11 -32.73 -41.14
CA SER A 851 32.49 -32.86 -40.65
C SER A 851 32.59 -32.57 -39.16
N ILE A 852 32.00 -31.46 -38.70
CA ILE A 852 31.97 -31.04 -37.30
C ILE A 852 31.27 -32.12 -36.45
N MET A 853 30.11 -32.59 -36.88
CA MET A 853 29.35 -33.63 -36.18
C MET A 853 30.10 -34.97 -36.12
N LYS A 854 30.92 -35.30 -37.13
CA LYS A 854 31.76 -36.51 -37.13
C LYS A 854 32.95 -36.40 -36.17
N SER A 855 33.42 -35.18 -35.90
CA SER A 855 34.50 -34.90 -34.94
C SER A 855 34.08 -34.89 -33.47
N LYS A 856 32.77 -35.04 -33.18
CA LYS A 856 32.16 -34.96 -31.84
C LYS A 856 32.40 -33.58 -31.19
N PRO A 857 31.61 -32.55 -31.55
CA PRO A 857 31.84 -31.19 -31.08
C PRO A 857 31.61 -31.05 -29.57
N THR A 858 32.26 -30.07 -28.96
CA THR A 858 31.97 -29.60 -27.60
C THR A 858 30.61 -28.90 -27.56
N ASN A 859 30.06 -28.71 -26.36
CA ASN A 859 28.74 -28.14 -26.17
C ASN A 859 28.66 -26.70 -26.70
N ASN A 860 29.73 -25.92 -26.49
CA ASN A 860 29.83 -24.54 -26.99
C ASN A 860 29.86 -24.51 -28.52
N VAL A 861 30.64 -25.37 -29.17
CA VAL A 861 30.70 -25.47 -30.64
C VAL A 861 29.36 -25.94 -31.22
N ALA A 862 28.64 -26.82 -30.52
CA ALA A 862 27.33 -27.26 -30.94
C ALA A 862 26.27 -26.14 -30.83
N ILE A 863 26.30 -25.35 -29.76
CA ILE A 863 25.37 -24.22 -29.58
C ILE A 863 25.64 -23.12 -30.62
N GLU A 864 26.91 -22.78 -30.84
CA GLU A 864 27.29 -21.81 -31.88
C GLU A 864 26.86 -22.27 -33.28
N LEU A 865 27.00 -23.57 -33.55
CA LEU A 865 26.52 -24.15 -34.81
C LEU A 865 25.00 -24.13 -34.92
N ILE A 866 24.24 -24.38 -33.85
CA ILE A 866 22.77 -24.28 -33.85
C ILE A 866 22.34 -22.85 -34.18
N MET A 867 22.88 -21.86 -33.48
CA MET A 867 22.54 -20.45 -33.70
C MET A 867 22.81 -20.01 -35.13
N ARG A 868 23.96 -20.37 -35.69
CA ARG A 868 24.30 -20.08 -37.08
C ARG A 868 23.34 -20.74 -38.08
N LEU A 869 22.85 -21.95 -37.77
CA LEU A 869 21.90 -22.65 -38.64
C LEU A 869 20.49 -22.11 -38.55
N GLU A 870 20.07 -21.65 -37.38
CA GLU A 870 18.79 -20.98 -37.18
C GLU A 870 18.77 -19.65 -37.94
N ASP A 871 19.82 -18.84 -37.84
CA ASP A 871 19.94 -17.57 -38.58
C ASP A 871 19.89 -17.77 -40.11
N GLU A 872 20.63 -18.76 -40.64
CA GLU A 872 20.64 -19.05 -42.08
C GLU A 872 19.32 -19.63 -42.58
N ILE A 873 18.57 -20.37 -41.74
CA ILE A 873 17.24 -20.87 -42.09
C ILE A 873 16.20 -19.75 -42.05
N ASP A 874 16.32 -18.82 -41.10
CA ASP A 874 15.42 -17.67 -40.98
C ASP A 874 15.64 -16.63 -42.11
N GLU A 875 16.81 -16.61 -42.74
CA GLU A 875 17.11 -15.77 -43.91
C GLU A 875 16.63 -16.34 -45.26
N ILE A 876 16.31 -17.65 -45.34
CA ILE A 876 15.78 -18.34 -46.54
C ILE A 876 14.25 -18.29 -46.57
#